data_AF-A0A1B0AQS9-F1
#
_entry.id   AF-A0A1B0AQS9-F1
#
_cell.length_a   1.000
_cell.length_b   1.000
_cell.length_c   1.000
_cell.angle_alpha   90.00
_cell.angle_beta   90.00
_cell.angle_gamma   90.00
#
_symmetry.space_group_name_H-M   'P 1'
#
loop_
_entity.id
_entity.type
_entity.pdbx_description
1 polymer ?
#
loop_
_entity_poly.entity_id
_entity_poly.type
_entity_poly.pdbx_seq_one_letter_code
_entity_poly.pdbx_strand_id
1 'polypeptide(L)'
;MVAKVNHKWFKYMYMPGISSAIILVLCSLSSSSYAFDMGNELNLKPTKYSEWSKNITYRSTNEYNARGMKPLYEITHKVMWFLIGSEDPLPNGYLTFKDSRVQWGPKVARNEWGDLILHYWPILLIAIFVGLLVVSMPVIGLCFCCCRCAGACGGRSEPFDKKHDTCRRVFLGFLLIILVTGILFGVIVAFATNSYMQFGIDESTTTVRIGSNDTQKFLSITSEQLEYVLVNNYNQLSDQLENILRETSQFIITQLEKKSMAISVGYLTDFLRKLPNLKDKLLKMRAITKDLRVYASQLSDGLRGVKRDLLVMLTKCSVKSCQDVLNNYEIGKLDANGIHYDQLPDVTEIIKNLDLLIREGLQKASNNIKTSLHKASKAISTNTNKYAELTDDFLAEYSPYRFYLGICVCSVLLLILVCLVAALFCGVCGKRPDGYGDDCCNKGSGSRFLMFAVATIFLTISAISLMALIHFFIGIVAFRGICVPLRDPQNDAVFAELDNLIDLNEILYPAKIKGKTASGSLPPFRISHIIAACQANQTIYEVLRIHNHIDIHEINEYPSQYNINQTLQNLVNGIDFDDSNIQILTPTDKQRILDLGESALKNFDSGQFVDNLNDTITKHSLTEIANQLRETAKKITSDDMKDVQVSLRNQALHLETYDQNLVIPMKNQSAELIRLAQDLDQTLRYKDRPFQESIPLLVSEIERAQNFIQKDGRPFVKATAENFTRYFAGEIERYLNMVVFAVEKKIGICAPMAQVYDSGIVAVCNNIVDPLNGFWAGVVWCVLLFLPTLIVAVKLSGLYQKSDPYPGPLVESEYLYDAYSERDHIPLANGLKNKRRKNKNQRRRDYYDEPVGSTSHVVATANAGIRDTRYNDMAPKHWDGGPPRYQNPPLAPPASEYERPPPYYYPGATEQD
;
A
#
# COMPACT_ATOMS: atom_id res chain seq x y z
N MET A 1 -34.98 -60.38 0.97
CA MET A 1 -35.24 -61.81 0.62
C MET A 1 -33.96 -62.61 0.82
N VAL A 2 -34.10 -63.94 0.89
CA VAL A 2 -33.11 -65.04 0.79
C VAL A 2 -31.87 -64.73 -0.08
N ALA A 3 -30.62 -65.19 0.17
CA ALA A 3 -29.92 -65.73 1.37
C ALA A 3 -28.39 -65.88 1.13
N LYS A 4 -27.64 -66.28 2.20
CA LYS A 4 -26.28 -66.92 2.35
C LYS A 4 -25.51 -67.33 1.06
N VAL A 5 -24.16 -67.35 1.00
CA VAL A 5 -23.10 -67.95 1.87
C VAL A 5 -21.79 -67.14 1.65
N ASN A 6 -20.89 -66.76 2.58
CA ASN A 6 -20.41 -67.20 3.92
C ASN A 6 -19.07 -67.99 3.94
N HIS A 7 -17.95 -67.25 3.99
CA HIS A 7 -16.70 -67.46 4.76
C HIS A 7 -15.87 -68.79 4.73
N LYS A 8 -14.54 -68.59 4.89
CA LYS A 8 -13.49 -69.52 5.40
C LYS A 8 -13.06 -70.71 4.52
N TRP A 9 -11.97 -70.51 3.78
CA TRP A 9 -10.83 -71.45 3.71
C TRP A 9 -9.51 -70.64 3.66
N PHE A 10 -8.36 -71.28 3.83
CA PHE A 10 -7.01 -70.70 3.84
C PHE A 10 -6.70 -69.63 4.90
N LYS A 11 -6.47 -70.11 6.13
CA LYS A 11 -5.42 -69.60 7.03
C LYS A 11 -4.64 -70.83 7.54
N TYR A 12 -3.34 -70.68 7.84
CA TYR A 12 -2.39 -71.72 8.27
C TYR A 12 -1.80 -72.66 7.18
N MET A 13 -0.79 -72.18 6.46
CA MET A 13 0.60 -72.72 6.46
C MET A 13 1.49 -71.71 5.71
N TYR A 14 2.48 -71.04 6.33
CA TYR A 14 3.78 -71.49 6.89
C TYR A 14 4.92 -71.69 5.87
N MET A 15 5.32 -70.55 5.26
CA MET A 15 6.74 -70.19 4.98
C MET A 15 7.52 -70.98 3.89
N PRO A 16 8.76 -70.62 3.50
CA PRO A 16 8.95 -70.08 2.14
C PRO A 16 10.01 -70.79 1.28
N GLY A 17 9.95 -70.59 -0.05
CA GLY A 17 11.05 -70.95 -0.94
C GLY A 17 10.84 -70.61 -2.41
N ILE A 18 11.79 -69.88 -3.00
CA ILE A 18 12.21 -69.95 -4.41
C ILE A 18 11.08 -69.93 -5.48
N SER A 19 10.38 -68.80 -5.65
CA SER A 19 9.60 -68.57 -6.89
C SER A 19 9.44 -67.12 -7.36
N SER A 20 9.62 -66.10 -6.51
CA SER A 20 9.38 -64.70 -6.91
C SER A 20 10.49 -64.06 -7.76
N ALA A 21 11.71 -64.62 -7.76
CA ALA A 21 12.87 -64.01 -8.42
C ALA A 21 12.82 -64.07 -9.96
N ILE A 22 12.24 -65.13 -10.54
CA ILE A 22 12.30 -65.37 -11.99
C ILE A 22 11.22 -64.57 -12.74
N ILE A 23 10.02 -64.44 -12.15
CA ILE A 23 8.89 -63.72 -12.78
C ILE A 23 9.15 -62.20 -12.85
N LEU A 24 9.80 -61.62 -11.83
CA LEU A 24 10.17 -60.21 -11.83
C LEU A 24 11.25 -59.84 -12.86
N VAL A 25 12.20 -60.75 -13.13
CA VAL A 25 13.30 -60.50 -14.10
C VAL A 25 12.83 -60.59 -15.55
N LEU A 26 11.90 -61.50 -15.87
CA LEU A 26 11.37 -61.64 -17.22
C LEU A 26 10.41 -60.50 -17.61
N CYS A 27 9.67 -59.92 -16.66
CA CYS A 27 8.77 -58.80 -16.94
C CYS A 27 9.52 -57.46 -17.16
N SER A 28 10.81 -57.37 -16.81
CA SER A 28 11.66 -56.20 -17.09
C SER A 28 12.38 -56.23 -18.45
N LEU A 29 12.11 -57.23 -19.31
CA LEU A 29 12.81 -57.45 -20.57
C LEU A 29 11.91 -57.40 -21.82
N SER A 30 10.90 -56.50 -21.80
CA SER A 30 10.20 -56.06 -23.01
C SER A 30 9.78 -54.59 -22.88
N SER A 31 9.83 -53.84 -23.99
CA SER A 31 9.48 -52.41 -24.05
C SER A 31 10.21 -51.51 -23.04
N SER A 32 11.55 -51.49 -23.10
CA SER A 32 12.35 -50.32 -22.70
C SER A 32 12.15 -49.17 -23.71
N SER A 33 10.91 -48.70 -23.83
CA SER A 33 10.59 -47.44 -24.51
C SER A 33 11.13 -46.32 -23.63
N TYR A 34 12.33 -45.83 -23.96
CA TYR A 34 12.94 -44.69 -23.29
C TYR A 34 12.05 -43.46 -23.43
N ALA A 35 11.23 -43.19 -22.40
CA ALA A 35 10.47 -41.95 -22.30
C ALA A 35 11.48 -40.79 -22.23
N PHE A 36 11.52 -39.98 -23.28
CA PHE A 36 12.51 -38.91 -23.43
C PHE A 36 12.12 -37.72 -22.54
N ASP A 37 12.50 -37.79 -21.26
CA ASP A 37 12.33 -36.72 -20.28
C ASP A 37 13.22 -35.52 -20.61
N MET A 38 12.65 -34.63 -21.40
CA MET A 38 13.29 -33.40 -21.85
C MET A 38 13.44 -32.36 -20.74
N GLY A 39 12.70 -32.47 -19.62
CA GLY A 39 12.73 -31.48 -18.56
C GLY A 39 14.10 -31.34 -17.91
N ASN A 40 14.79 -32.47 -17.71
CA ASN A 40 16.14 -32.50 -17.14
C ASN A 40 17.25 -32.18 -18.15
N GLU A 41 17.11 -32.50 -19.45
CA GLU A 41 18.12 -32.14 -20.46
C GLU A 41 18.04 -30.66 -20.90
N LEU A 42 16.83 -30.08 -21.01
CA LEU A 42 16.66 -28.72 -21.54
C LEU A 42 16.74 -27.61 -20.47
N ASN A 43 16.72 -27.96 -19.17
CA ASN A 43 16.88 -27.04 -18.02
C ASN A 43 15.85 -25.88 -17.97
N LEU A 44 14.71 -26.04 -18.66
CA LEU A 44 13.65 -25.04 -18.79
C LEU A 44 13.05 -24.68 -17.42
N LYS A 45 13.17 -23.41 -17.03
CA LYS A 45 12.67 -22.91 -15.75
C LYS A 45 11.33 -22.21 -15.92
N PRO A 46 10.38 -22.41 -14.99
CA PRO A 46 9.08 -21.74 -15.04
C PRO A 46 9.25 -20.23 -14.94
N THR A 47 8.38 -19.50 -15.65
CA THR A 47 8.40 -18.04 -15.70
C THR A 47 8.33 -17.42 -14.30
N LYS A 48 9.33 -16.59 -13.94
CA LYS A 48 9.36 -15.86 -12.67
C LYS A 48 8.80 -14.45 -12.83
N TYR A 49 7.53 -14.29 -12.49
CA TYR A 49 6.88 -12.99 -12.41
C TYR A 49 7.44 -12.16 -11.25
N SER A 50 7.70 -10.88 -11.51
CA SER A 50 7.94 -9.90 -10.44
C SER A 50 6.61 -9.49 -9.77
N GLU A 51 6.62 -9.17 -8.48
CA GLU A 51 5.44 -8.68 -7.77
C GLU A 51 5.34 -7.15 -7.79
N TRP A 52 4.10 -6.62 -7.91
CA TRP A 52 3.82 -5.19 -7.78
C TRP A 52 4.04 -4.75 -6.33
N SER A 53 4.87 -3.72 -6.11
CA SER A 53 5.15 -3.19 -4.78
C SER A 53 5.20 -1.67 -4.78
N LYS A 54 4.42 -1.06 -3.89
CA LYS A 54 4.29 0.39 -3.70
C LYS A 54 3.81 0.62 -2.27
N ASN A 55 4.38 1.59 -1.56
CA ASN A 55 3.89 1.93 -0.22
C ASN A 55 2.59 2.74 -0.33
N ILE A 56 1.51 2.24 0.26
CA ILE A 56 0.17 2.84 0.19
C ILE A 56 -0.25 3.29 1.58
N THR A 57 -0.46 4.59 1.75
CA THR A 57 -1.07 5.17 2.95
C THR A 57 -2.48 5.67 2.64
N TYR A 58 -3.47 5.22 3.39
CA TYR A 58 -4.81 5.84 3.44
C TYR A 58 -4.86 6.81 4.64
N ARG A 59 -5.76 7.78 4.62
CA ARG A 59 -5.86 8.82 5.67
C ARG A 59 -7.08 8.63 6.58
N SER A 60 -8.13 7.96 6.10
CA SER A 60 -9.34 7.64 6.87
C SER A 60 -8.99 6.82 8.12
N THR A 61 -9.57 7.17 9.28
CA THR A 61 -9.32 6.47 10.55
C THR A 61 -10.61 6.15 11.28
N ASN A 62 -10.64 5.01 11.97
CA ASN A 62 -11.72 4.63 12.90
C ASN A 62 -11.32 4.85 14.38
N GLU A 63 -10.18 5.53 14.63
CA GLU A 63 -9.77 5.93 15.97
C GLU A 63 -10.67 7.04 16.51
N TYR A 64 -11.25 6.83 17.69
CA TYR A 64 -12.11 7.79 18.38
C TYR A 64 -11.57 8.16 19.76
N ASN A 65 -11.39 9.46 20.01
CA ASN A 65 -11.02 9.99 21.32
C ASN A 65 -12.21 10.72 21.97
N ALA A 66 -12.86 10.07 22.92
CA ALA A 66 -14.02 10.59 23.64
C ALA A 66 -13.71 11.76 24.62
N ARG A 67 -12.46 12.23 24.71
CA ARG A 67 -12.02 13.38 25.55
C ARG A 67 -12.52 13.30 27.01
N GLY A 68 -12.48 12.10 27.59
CA GLY A 68 -12.94 11.81 28.96
C GLY A 68 -14.44 11.58 29.13
N MET A 69 -15.28 11.89 28.14
CA MET A 69 -16.74 11.78 28.22
C MET A 69 -17.29 10.37 27.90
N LYS A 70 -16.43 9.38 27.60
CA LYS A 70 -16.85 8.01 27.27
C LYS A 70 -17.89 7.41 28.25
N PRO A 71 -17.71 7.50 29.60
CA PRO A 71 -18.68 6.94 30.54
C PRO A 71 -20.06 7.61 30.46
N LEU A 72 -20.12 8.91 30.15
CA LEU A 72 -21.37 9.63 29.93
C LEU A 72 -22.11 9.10 28.70
N TYR A 73 -21.40 8.92 27.58
CA TYR A 73 -21.99 8.41 26.34
C TYR A 73 -22.46 6.95 26.49
N GLU A 74 -21.70 6.10 27.18
CA GLU A 74 -22.15 4.75 27.52
C GLU A 74 -23.40 4.73 28.42
N ILE A 75 -23.57 5.72 29.30
CA ILE A 75 -24.78 5.88 30.12
C ILE A 75 -25.95 6.40 29.27
N THR A 76 -25.77 7.42 28.42
CA THR A 76 -26.86 7.92 27.56
C THR A 76 -27.31 6.85 26.55
N HIS A 77 -26.41 6.04 26.01
CA HIS A 77 -26.76 4.87 25.18
C HIS A 77 -27.64 3.88 25.97
N LYS A 78 -27.23 3.49 27.18
CA LYS A 78 -28.00 2.57 28.04
C LYS A 78 -29.39 3.15 28.39
N VAL A 79 -29.49 4.46 28.62
CA VAL A 79 -30.77 5.15 28.85
C VAL A 79 -31.64 5.14 27.59
N MET A 80 -31.10 5.44 26.41
CA MET A 80 -31.86 5.40 25.14
C MET A 80 -32.35 3.97 24.79
N TRP A 81 -31.53 2.95 25.04
CA TRP A 81 -31.95 1.55 24.89
C TRP A 81 -33.08 1.18 25.85
N PHE A 82 -32.99 1.58 27.13
CA PHE A 82 -34.03 1.36 28.14
C PHE A 82 -35.35 2.10 27.84
N LEU A 83 -35.29 3.33 27.31
CA LEU A 83 -36.48 4.17 27.06
C LEU A 83 -37.30 3.78 25.83
N ILE A 84 -36.73 2.99 24.92
CA ILE A 84 -37.38 2.60 23.65
C ILE A 84 -37.72 1.10 23.65
N GLY A 85 -36.79 0.25 24.12
CA GLY A 85 -36.98 -1.20 24.16
C GLY A 85 -36.97 -1.88 22.79
N SER A 86 -36.50 -3.13 22.75
CA SER A 86 -36.29 -3.94 21.55
C SER A 86 -35.35 -3.34 20.47
N GLU A 87 -34.86 -4.20 19.59
CA GLU A 87 -33.93 -3.89 18.52
C GLU A 87 -34.63 -3.18 17.34
N ASP A 88 -35.86 -3.60 17.02
CA ASP A 88 -36.69 -2.99 15.96
C ASP A 88 -36.91 -1.48 16.19
N PRO A 89 -36.92 -0.65 15.12
CA PRO A 89 -37.19 0.78 15.19
C PRO A 89 -38.69 1.11 15.25
N LEU A 90 -39.56 0.19 14.84
CA LEU A 90 -41.02 0.35 14.76
C LEU A 90 -41.72 -1.01 14.88
N PRO A 91 -42.82 -1.16 15.64
CA PRO A 91 -43.50 -2.45 15.75
C PRO A 91 -44.09 -2.96 14.42
N ASN A 92 -44.06 -4.27 14.24
CA ASN A 92 -44.55 -4.94 13.03
C ASN A 92 -46.03 -4.58 12.71
N GLY A 93 -46.28 -4.18 11.45
CA GLY A 93 -47.62 -3.91 10.89
C GLY A 93 -48.06 -2.45 10.82
N TYR A 94 -47.24 -1.48 11.25
CA TYR A 94 -47.53 -0.04 11.08
C TYR A 94 -47.13 0.53 9.71
N LEU A 95 -46.15 -0.08 9.04
CA LEU A 95 -45.79 0.20 7.66
C LEU A 95 -45.88 -1.09 6.83
N THR A 96 -46.21 -0.97 5.54
CA THR A 96 -46.14 -2.07 4.57
C THR A 96 -45.66 -1.55 3.23
N PHE A 97 -44.75 -2.30 2.61
CA PHE A 97 -44.15 -1.94 1.35
C PHE A 97 -44.93 -2.55 0.19
N LYS A 98 -45.34 -1.70 -0.75
CA LYS A 98 -46.02 -2.12 -1.96
C LYS A 98 -45.72 -1.14 -3.10
N ASP A 99 -45.27 -1.68 -4.23
CA ASP A 99 -44.93 -0.94 -5.45
C ASP A 99 -43.89 0.17 -5.20
N SER A 100 -42.78 -0.22 -4.54
CA SER A 100 -41.62 0.60 -4.15
C SER A 100 -41.95 1.93 -3.45
N ARG A 101 -43.05 1.95 -2.69
CA ARG A 101 -43.45 3.09 -1.86
C ARG A 101 -43.91 2.61 -0.49
N VAL A 102 -43.56 3.41 0.53
CA VAL A 102 -44.07 3.28 1.89
C VAL A 102 -45.59 3.47 1.86
N GLN A 103 -46.35 2.45 2.26
CA GLN A 103 -47.79 2.57 2.49
C GLN A 103 -48.10 2.31 3.96
N TRP A 104 -49.13 2.99 4.48
CA TRP A 104 -49.62 2.81 5.83
C TRP A 104 -50.04 1.36 6.06
N GLY A 105 -49.43 0.71 7.05
CA GLY A 105 -49.64 -0.71 7.32
C GLY A 105 -51.04 -1.00 7.86
N PRO A 106 -51.44 -2.29 7.92
CA PRO A 106 -52.79 -2.69 8.31
C PRO A 106 -53.18 -2.20 9.72
N LYS A 107 -52.23 -1.99 10.63
CA LYS A 107 -52.52 -1.40 11.95
C LYS A 107 -52.94 0.07 11.85
N VAL A 108 -52.26 0.87 11.01
CA VAL A 108 -52.65 2.27 10.76
C VAL A 108 -54.00 2.33 10.04
N ALA A 109 -54.22 1.47 9.04
CA ALA A 109 -55.50 1.39 8.33
C ALA A 109 -56.68 0.99 9.23
N ARG A 110 -56.44 0.22 10.31
CA ARG A 110 -57.43 -0.13 11.34
C ARG A 110 -57.42 0.81 12.56
N ASN A 111 -56.62 1.88 12.54
CA ASN A 111 -56.47 2.86 13.64
C ASN A 111 -55.96 2.24 14.97
N GLU A 112 -55.21 1.13 14.89
CA GLU A 112 -54.71 0.33 16.01
C GLU A 112 -53.39 0.90 16.57
N TRP A 113 -53.44 2.03 17.27
CA TRP A 113 -52.23 2.69 17.80
C TRP A 113 -51.66 2.10 19.11
N GLY A 114 -52.31 1.06 19.67
CA GLY A 114 -51.98 0.50 20.98
C GLY A 114 -50.52 0.05 21.14
N ASP A 115 -50.00 -0.74 20.19
CA ASP A 115 -48.63 -1.27 20.26
C ASP A 115 -47.58 -0.17 20.13
N LEU A 116 -47.83 0.85 19.29
CA LEU A 116 -46.95 2.01 19.12
C LEU A 116 -46.87 2.85 20.40
N ILE A 117 -48.02 3.07 21.06
CA ILE A 117 -48.11 3.78 22.33
C ILE A 117 -47.44 2.98 23.45
N LEU A 118 -47.55 1.65 23.44
CA LEU A 118 -46.91 0.76 24.42
C LEU A 118 -45.37 0.73 24.25
N HIS A 119 -44.89 0.75 23.00
CA HIS A 119 -43.46 0.78 22.66
C HIS A 119 -42.81 2.12 23.08
N TYR A 120 -43.39 3.27 22.71
CA TYR A 120 -42.85 4.59 23.09
C TYR A 120 -43.39 5.16 24.42
N TRP A 121 -44.05 4.35 25.25
CA TRP A 121 -44.67 4.81 26.50
C TRP A 121 -43.71 5.54 27.47
N PRO A 122 -42.42 5.16 27.63
CA PRO A 122 -41.51 5.87 28.53
C PRO A 122 -41.18 7.29 28.03
N ILE A 123 -41.07 7.46 26.71
CA ILE A 123 -40.86 8.77 26.06
C ILE A 123 -42.11 9.64 26.21
N LEU A 124 -43.31 9.06 26.06
CA LEU A 124 -44.57 9.78 26.30
C LEU A 124 -44.70 10.24 27.77
N LEU A 125 -44.31 9.41 28.74
CA LEU A 125 -44.26 9.81 30.15
C LEU A 125 -43.31 10.98 30.36
N ILE A 126 -42.09 10.93 29.82
CA ILE A 126 -41.11 12.01 29.92
C ILE A 126 -41.65 13.31 29.30
N ALA A 127 -42.25 13.23 28.11
CA ALA A 127 -42.82 14.40 27.43
C ALA A 127 -43.98 15.02 28.24
N ILE A 128 -44.86 14.20 28.82
CA ILE A 128 -45.95 14.65 29.72
C ILE A 128 -45.37 15.28 30.99
N PHE A 129 -44.38 14.65 31.64
CA PHE A 129 -43.75 15.17 32.86
C PHE A 129 -43.06 16.51 32.62
N VAL A 130 -42.29 16.65 31.52
CA VAL A 130 -41.64 17.91 31.16
C VAL A 130 -42.67 18.96 30.75
N GLY A 131 -43.73 18.61 30.02
CA GLY A 131 -44.84 19.52 29.71
C GLY A 131 -45.53 20.07 30.96
N LEU A 132 -45.82 19.20 31.94
CA LEU A 132 -46.36 19.59 33.25
C LEU A 132 -45.38 20.49 34.02
N LEU A 133 -44.07 20.23 33.96
CA LEU A 133 -43.05 21.08 34.58
C LEU A 133 -43.02 22.48 33.92
N VAL A 134 -42.99 22.53 32.59
CA VAL A 134 -42.96 23.77 31.79
C VAL A 134 -44.16 24.68 32.10
N VAL A 135 -45.36 24.11 32.26
CA VAL A 135 -46.60 24.85 32.58
C VAL A 135 -46.72 25.18 34.08
N SER A 136 -46.28 24.30 34.99
CA SER A 136 -46.44 24.50 36.44
C SER A 136 -45.41 25.44 37.04
N MET A 137 -44.15 25.44 36.58
CA MET A 137 -43.08 26.25 37.20
C MET A 137 -43.32 27.76 37.16
N PRO A 138 -43.87 28.37 36.08
CA PRO A 138 -44.21 29.80 36.08
C PRO A 138 -45.33 30.13 37.06
N VAL A 139 -46.33 29.25 37.20
CA VAL A 139 -47.44 29.41 38.15
C VAL A 139 -46.94 29.29 39.59
N ILE A 140 -46.09 28.29 39.88
CA ILE A 140 -45.44 28.10 41.18
C ILE A 140 -44.55 29.31 41.51
N GLY A 141 -43.76 29.81 40.54
CA GLY A 141 -42.90 30.98 40.68
C GLY A 141 -43.69 32.27 40.96
N LEU A 142 -44.80 32.48 40.25
CA LEU A 142 -45.70 33.62 40.49
C LEU A 142 -46.35 33.52 41.88
N CYS A 143 -46.91 32.36 42.25
CA CYS A 143 -47.49 32.13 43.57
C CYS A 143 -46.45 32.33 44.68
N PHE A 144 -45.22 31.84 44.49
CA PHE A 144 -44.09 32.03 45.40
C PHE A 144 -43.70 33.51 45.55
N CYS A 145 -43.66 34.26 44.45
CA CYS A 145 -43.42 35.70 44.44
C CYS A 145 -44.51 36.45 45.24
N CYS A 146 -45.79 36.22 44.95
CA CYS A 146 -46.90 36.82 45.68
C CYS A 146 -46.89 36.46 47.18
N CYS A 147 -46.63 35.19 47.52
CA CYS A 147 -46.48 34.76 48.92
C CYS A 147 -45.31 35.46 49.62
N ARG A 148 -44.19 35.69 48.92
CA ARG A 148 -43.03 36.41 49.45
C ARG A 148 -43.35 37.89 49.68
N CYS A 149 -44.03 38.56 48.75
CA CYS A 149 -44.51 39.93 48.90
C CYS A 149 -45.50 40.08 50.07
N ALA A 150 -46.34 39.07 50.34
CA ALA A 150 -47.22 39.01 51.50
C ALA A 150 -46.50 38.68 52.83
N GLY A 151 -45.17 38.58 52.83
CA GLY A 151 -44.35 38.29 54.02
C GLY A 151 -44.36 36.82 54.46
N ALA A 152 -44.94 35.91 53.67
CA ALA A 152 -44.72 34.46 53.80
C ALA A 152 -43.44 34.05 53.05
N CYS A 153 -43.17 32.76 52.90
CA CYS A 153 -42.05 32.23 52.08
C CYS A 153 -40.67 32.91 52.30
N GLY A 154 -40.36 33.22 53.56
CA GLY A 154 -39.10 33.89 53.96
C GLY A 154 -39.06 35.39 53.63
N GLY A 155 -40.20 36.05 53.42
CA GLY A 155 -40.34 37.49 53.21
C GLY A 155 -40.26 38.31 54.50
N ARG A 156 -40.64 37.73 55.65
CA ARG A 156 -40.38 38.29 56.99
C ARG A 156 -39.10 37.71 57.58
N SER A 157 -38.23 38.59 58.07
CA SER A 157 -37.10 38.22 58.94
C SER A 157 -37.59 38.00 60.38
N GLU A 158 -37.20 36.87 60.98
CA GLU A 158 -37.27 36.71 62.44
C GLU A 158 -35.97 37.27 63.04
N PRO A 159 -35.99 38.22 63.98
CA PRO A 159 -34.77 38.90 64.43
C PRO A 159 -33.79 38.04 65.24
N PHE A 160 -34.21 36.85 65.71
CA PHE A 160 -33.41 35.99 66.59
C PHE A 160 -33.42 34.52 66.16
N ASP A 161 -32.31 33.82 66.42
CA ASP A 161 -32.18 32.36 66.24
C ASP A 161 -33.00 31.58 67.28
N LYS A 162 -33.58 30.45 66.84
CA LYS A 162 -34.13 29.42 67.73
C LYS A 162 -33.05 28.39 68.06
N LYS A 163 -33.22 27.63 69.15
CA LYS A 163 -32.23 26.66 69.69
C LYS A 163 -31.59 25.71 68.66
N HIS A 164 -32.29 25.37 67.58
CA HIS A 164 -31.81 24.45 66.54
C HIS A 164 -31.42 25.14 65.21
N ASP A 165 -31.58 26.45 65.07
CA ASP A 165 -31.34 27.16 63.80
C ASP A 165 -29.86 27.11 63.39
N THR A 166 -28.90 27.13 64.33
CA THR A 166 -27.46 26.97 64.02
C THR A 166 -27.16 25.61 63.36
N CYS A 167 -27.65 24.50 63.95
CA CYS A 167 -27.49 23.15 63.39
C CYS A 167 -28.17 23.04 62.02
N ARG A 168 -29.39 23.59 61.89
CA ARG A 168 -30.14 23.63 60.63
C ARG A 168 -29.42 24.45 59.54
N ARG A 169 -28.73 25.54 59.91
CA ARG A 169 -27.92 26.38 59.01
C ARG A 169 -26.74 25.60 58.43
N VAL A 170 -26.05 24.81 59.27
CA VAL A 170 -24.94 23.93 58.85
C VAL A 170 -25.45 22.79 57.96
N PHE A 171 -26.51 22.09 58.36
CA PHE A 171 -27.08 20.98 57.58
C PHE A 171 -27.57 21.42 56.19
N LEU A 172 -28.33 22.52 56.11
CA LEU A 172 -28.80 23.05 54.83
C LEU A 172 -27.67 23.64 53.98
N GLY A 173 -26.63 24.21 54.59
CA GLY A 173 -25.42 24.64 53.88
C GLY A 173 -24.65 23.46 53.27
N PHE A 174 -24.45 22.38 54.03
CA PHE A 174 -23.80 21.17 53.53
C PHE A 174 -24.59 20.49 52.41
N LEU A 175 -25.92 20.40 52.56
CA LEU A 175 -26.81 19.89 51.51
C LEU A 175 -26.75 20.76 50.25
N LEU A 176 -26.65 22.09 50.40
CA LEU A 176 -26.47 23.00 49.26
C LEU A 176 -25.11 22.80 48.58
N ILE A 177 -24.03 22.52 49.31
CA ILE A 177 -22.71 22.19 48.72
C ILE A 177 -22.82 20.95 47.83
N ILE A 178 -23.49 19.88 48.29
CA ILE A 178 -23.71 18.65 47.49
C ILE A 178 -24.53 18.93 46.22
N LEU A 179 -25.58 19.76 46.32
CA LEU A 179 -26.38 20.15 45.17
C LEU A 179 -25.59 21.02 44.18
N VAL A 180 -24.76 21.95 44.68
CA VAL A 180 -23.93 22.83 43.85
C VAL A 180 -22.81 22.08 43.15
N THR A 181 -22.17 21.08 43.77
CA THR A 181 -21.19 20.23 43.07
C THR A 181 -21.86 19.34 42.02
N GLY A 182 -23.08 18.84 42.28
CA GLY A 182 -23.89 18.14 41.28
C GLY A 182 -24.26 19.02 40.09
N ILE A 183 -24.63 20.28 40.31
CA ILE A 183 -24.94 21.26 39.25
C ILE A 183 -23.66 21.62 38.47
N LEU A 184 -22.53 21.84 39.16
CA LEU A 184 -21.23 22.09 38.52
C LEU A 184 -20.87 20.98 37.52
N PHE A 185 -21.06 19.71 37.89
CA PHE A 185 -20.85 18.59 36.97
C PHE A 185 -21.74 18.68 35.71
N GLY A 186 -23.04 18.93 35.88
CA GLY A 186 -23.98 19.09 34.76
C GLY A 186 -23.63 20.27 33.83
N VAL A 187 -23.15 21.39 34.40
CA VAL A 187 -22.68 22.57 33.64
C VAL A 187 -21.41 22.27 32.85
N ILE A 188 -20.42 21.59 33.47
CA ILE A 188 -19.20 21.16 32.77
C ILE A 188 -19.54 20.22 31.61
N VAL A 189 -20.43 19.24 31.85
CA VAL A 189 -20.90 18.31 30.82
C VAL A 189 -21.57 19.06 29.67
N ALA A 190 -22.55 19.93 29.95
CA ALA A 190 -23.28 20.66 28.90
C ALA A 190 -22.35 21.59 28.09
N PHE A 191 -21.41 22.27 28.74
CA PHE A 191 -20.46 23.15 28.05
C PHE A 191 -19.47 22.36 27.18
N ALA A 192 -18.84 21.33 27.73
CA ALA A 192 -17.87 20.50 27.01
C ALA A 192 -18.51 19.78 25.81
N THR A 193 -19.70 19.21 25.99
CA THR A 193 -20.41 18.48 24.92
C THR A 193 -20.93 19.40 23.82
N ASN A 194 -21.41 20.62 24.12
CA ASN A 194 -21.74 21.60 23.08
C ASN A 194 -20.51 22.02 22.24
N SER A 195 -19.33 22.12 22.87
CA SER A 195 -18.06 22.40 22.20
C SER A 195 -17.54 21.21 21.39
N TYR A 196 -17.65 19.98 21.89
CA TYR A 196 -17.22 18.78 21.17
C TYR A 196 -18.13 18.48 19.97
N MET A 197 -19.44 18.72 20.09
CA MET A 197 -20.37 18.64 18.95
C MET A 197 -19.99 19.62 17.84
N GLN A 198 -19.54 20.83 18.19
CA GLN A 198 -19.08 21.80 17.20
C GLN A 198 -17.85 21.30 16.46
N PHE A 199 -16.82 20.88 17.20
CA PHE A 199 -15.61 20.29 16.62
C PHE A 199 -15.93 19.10 15.69
N GLY A 200 -16.89 18.24 16.08
CA GLY A 200 -17.31 17.11 15.27
C GLY A 200 -18.04 17.49 13.98
N ILE A 201 -18.86 18.55 14.01
CA ILE A 201 -19.49 19.11 12.81
C ILE A 201 -18.43 19.64 11.84
N ASP A 202 -17.48 20.43 12.35
CA ASP A 202 -16.42 21.07 11.57
C ASP A 202 -15.42 20.02 10.98
N GLU A 203 -15.20 18.91 11.69
CA GLU A 203 -14.35 17.80 11.24
C GLU A 203 -15.07 16.86 10.24
N SER A 204 -16.39 16.70 10.35
CA SER A 204 -17.15 15.72 9.56
C SER A 204 -17.05 15.93 8.04
N THR A 205 -17.14 17.17 7.54
CA THR A 205 -17.04 17.43 6.09
C THR A 205 -15.60 17.28 5.59
N THR A 206 -14.61 17.43 6.47
CA THR A 206 -13.21 17.05 6.20
C THR A 206 -13.09 15.53 6.07
N THR A 207 -13.69 14.75 6.97
CA THR A 207 -13.70 13.27 6.89
C THR A 207 -14.38 12.76 5.61
N VAL A 208 -15.50 13.35 5.18
CA VAL A 208 -16.16 12.99 3.90
C VAL A 208 -15.23 13.23 2.70
N ARG A 209 -14.50 14.36 2.67
CA ARG A 209 -13.51 14.65 1.63
C ARG A 209 -12.31 13.70 1.68
N ILE A 210 -11.87 13.30 2.87
CA ILE A 210 -10.80 12.30 3.05
C ILE A 210 -11.25 10.94 2.49
N GLY A 211 -12.44 10.47 2.85
CA GLY A 211 -13.02 9.22 2.34
C GLY A 211 -13.18 9.21 0.81
N SER A 212 -13.65 10.31 0.22
CA SER A 212 -13.72 10.51 -1.24
C SER A 212 -12.35 10.36 -1.92
N ASN A 213 -11.30 10.94 -1.33
CA ASN A 213 -9.94 10.88 -1.87
C ASN A 213 -9.28 9.49 -1.69
N ASP A 214 -9.46 8.85 -0.54
CA ASP A 214 -9.00 7.48 -0.30
C ASP A 214 -9.70 6.47 -1.22
N THR A 215 -11.00 6.66 -1.51
CA THR A 215 -11.77 5.84 -2.47
C THR A 215 -11.22 5.97 -3.88
N GLN A 216 -10.97 7.19 -4.36
CA GLN A 216 -10.34 7.42 -5.67
C GLN A 216 -8.94 6.80 -5.73
N LYS A 217 -8.16 6.92 -4.66
CA LYS A 217 -6.80 6.37 -4.54
C LYS A 217 -6.80 4.84 -4.59
N PHE A 218 -7.70 4.18 -3.86
CA PHE A 218 -7.89 2.74 -3.87
C PHE A 218 -8.24 2.22 -5.28
N LEU A 219 -9.21 2.84 -5.96
CA LEU A 219 -9.61 2.45 -7.32
C LEU A 219 -8.48 2.67 -8.34
N SER A 220 -7.72 3.76 -8.21
CA SER A 220 -6.56 4.05 -9.07
C SER A 220 -5.46 3.00 -8.90
N ILE A 221 -5.08 2.70 -7.66
CA ILE A 221 -4.08 1.66 -7.32
C ILE A 221 -4.53 0.28 -7.80
N THR A 222 -5.81 -0.05 -7.66
CA THR A 222 -6.35 -1.33 -8.12
C THR A 222 -6.24 -1.47 -9.64
N SER A 223 -6.42 -0.37 -10.40
CA SER A 223 -6.16 -0.35 -11.84
C SER A 223 -4.67 -0.48 -12.16
N GLU A 224 -3.77 0.09 -11.35
CA GLU A 224 -2.31 0.00 -11.52
C GLU A 224 -1.80 -1.43 -11.29
N GLN A 225 -2.31 -2.11 -10.25
CA GLN A 225 -2.03 -3.53 -9.97
C GLN A 225 -2.50 -4.43 -11.12
N LEU A 226 -3.70 -4.18 -11.66
CA LEU A 226 -4.27 -4.97 -12.75
C LEU A 226 -3.50 -4.76 -14.07
N GLU A 227 -3.14 -3.52 -14.39
CA GLU A 227 -2.33 -3.20 -15.58
C GLU A 227 -0.94 -3.85 -15.50
N TYR A 228 -0.33 -3.90 -14.31
CA TYR A 228 0.93 -4.59 -14.08
C TYR A 228 0.81 -6.11 -14.35
N VAL A 229 -0.23 -6.77 -13.84
CA VAL A 229 -0.45 -8.21 -14.09
C VAL A 229 -0.76 -8.49 -15.56
N LEU A 230 -1.59 -7.67 -16.21
CA LEU A 230 -2.03 -7.88 -17.61
C LEU A 230 -1.03 -7.38 -18.68
N VAL A 231 -0.04 -6.56 -18.32
CA VAL A 231 0.96 -6.00 -19.25
C VAL A 231 2.39 -6.37 -18.84
N ASN A 232 2.84 -6.01 -17.64
CA ASN A 232 4.23 -6.28 -17.24
C ASN A 232 4.49 -7.78 -17.05
N ASN A 233 3.60 -8.51 -16.37
CA ASN A 233 3.74 -9.96 -16.24
C ASN A 233 3.42 -10.70 -17.56
N TYR A 234 2.56 -10.16 -18.44
CA TYR A 234 2.41 -10.69 -19.80
C TYR A 234 3.71 -10.54 -20.61
N ASN A 235 4.35 -9.37 -20.61
CA ASN A 235 5.60 -9.15 -21.33
C ASN A 235 6.70 -10.09 -20.81
N GLN A 236 6.77 -10.32 -19.49
CA GLN A 236 7.69 -11.30 -18.90
C GLN A 236 7.41 -12.74 -19.40
N LEU A 237 6.15 -13.15 -19.56
CA LEU A 237 5.81 -14.41 -20.22
C LEU A 237 6.29 -14.40 -21.68
N SER A 238 6.01 -13.35 -22.44
CA SER A 238 6.38 -13.22 -23.85
C SER A 238 7.91 -13.34 -24.04
N ASP A 239 8.68 -12.62 -23.22
CA ASP A 239 10.15 -12.67 -23.22
C ASP A 239 10.66 -14.08 -22.87
N GLN A 240 10.06 -14.76 -21.89
CA GLN A 240 10.42 -16.16 -21.61
C GLN A 240 10.04 -17.09 -22.76
N LEU A 241 8.83 -17.01 -23.32
CA LEU A 241 8.40 -17.86 -24.44
C LEU A 241 9.28 -17.67 -25.69
N GLU A 242 9.78 -16.46 -25.96
CA GLU A 242 10.76 -16.24 -27.04
C GLU A 242 12.13 -16.86 -26.70
N ASN A 243 12.63 -16.69 -25.47
CA ASN A 243 13.89 -17.33 -25.07
C ASN A 243 13.79 -18.86 -25.12
N ILE A 244 12.70 -19.44 -24.63
CA ILE A 244 12.40 -20.89 -24.66
C ILE A 244 12.36 -21.41 -26.11
N LEU A 245 11.79 -20.64 -27.05
CA LEU A 245 11.82 -20.95 -28.49
C LEU A 245 13.25 -20.92 -29.07
N ARG A 246 14.07 -19.92 -28.70
CA ARG A 246 15.45 -19.77 -29.18
C ARG A 246 16.39 -20.84 -28.60
N GLU A 247 16.29 -21.14 -27.32
CA GLU A 247 17.03 -22.22 -26.64
C GLU A 247 16.66 -23.59 -27.21
N THR A 248 15.37 -23.86 -27.45
CA THR A 248 14.93 -25.13 -28.06
C THR A 248 15.46 -25.30 -29.48
N SER A 249 15.47 -24.22 -30.28
CA SER A 249 16.05 -24.23 -31.63
C SER A 249 17.55 -24.59 -31.61
N GLN A 250 18.31 -23.98 -30.69
CA GLN A 250 19.73 -24.32 -30.50
C GLN A 250 19.93 -25.75 -29.99
N PHE A 251 19.14 -26.22 -29.03
CA PHE A 251 19.21 -27.59 -28.52
C PHE A 251 18.94 -28.62 -29.61
N ILE A 252 17.94 -28.41 -30.48
CA ILE A 252 17.65 -29.29 -31.61
C ILE A 252 18.88 -29.39 -32.51
N ILE A 253 19.49 -28.26 -32.89
CA ILE A 253 20.69 -28.23 -33.74
C ILE A 253 21.85 -28.97 -33.06
N THR A 254 22.22 -28.60 -31.84
CA THR A 254 23.37 -29.18 -31.12
C THR A 254 23.19 -30.68 -30.84
N GLN A 255 21.99 -31.14 -30.49
CA GLN A 255 21.72 -32.57 -30.27
C GLN A 255 21.64 -33.34 -31.60
N LEU A 256 21.21 -32.71 -32.69
CA LEU A 256 21.26 -33.31 -34.03
C LEU A 256 22.71 -33.47 -34.50
N GLU A 257 23.55 -32.44 -34.37
CA GLU A 257 25.00 -32.50 -34.65
C GLU A 257 25.69 -33.60 -33.84
N LYS A 258 25.41 -33.67 -32.54
CA LYS A 258 25.98 -34.64 -31.59
C LYS A 258 25.54 -36.07 -31.87
N LYS A 259 24.25 -36.31 -32.16
CA LYS A 259 23.72 -37.66 -32.44
C LYS A 259 24.07 -38.16 -33.85
N SER A 260 24.13 -37.26 -34.84
CA SER A 260 24.54 -37.61 -36.21
C SER A 260 26.06 -37.78 -36.38
N MET A 261 26.89 -37.30 -35.43
CA MET A 261 28.35 -37.20 -35.60
C MET A 261 28.77 -36.28 -36.77
N ALA A 262 27.93 -35.29 -37.14
CA ALA A 262 28.18 -34.38 -38.27
C ALA A 262 29.48 -33.53 -38.15
N ILE A 263 30.15 -33.53 -37.00
CA ILE A 263 31.52 -33.02 -36.80
C ILE A 263 32.47 -33.55 -37.89
N SER A 264 32.30 -34.80 -38.34
CA SER A 264 33.11 -35.38 -39.41
C SER A 264 32.79 -34.82 -40.81
N VAL A 265 31.56 -34.36 -41.07
CA VAL A 265 31.22 -33.55 -42.27
C VAL A 265 31.93 -32.19 -42.18
N GLY A 266 32.05 -31.62 -40.98
CA GLY A 266 32.84 -30.42 -40.72
C GLY A 266 34.33 -30.60 -41.06
N TYR A 267 34.94 -31.72 -40.62
CA TYR A 267 36.31 -32.06 -41.00
C TYR A 267 36.48 -32.27 -42.50
N LEU A 268 35.57 -33.01 -43.16
CA LEU A 268 35.60 -33.16 -44.62
C LEU A 268 35.51 -31.78 -45.31
N THR A 269 34.62 -30.89 -44.87
CA THR A 269 34.49 -29.54 -45.44
C THR A 269 35.75 -28.70 -45.23
N ASP A 270 36.42 -28.85 -44.09
CA ASP A 270 37.69 -28.17 -43.81
C ASP A 270 38.88 -28.74 -44.62
N PHE A 271 38.89 -30.05 -44.86
CA PHE A 271 39.83 -30.71 -45.76
C PHE A 271 39.60 -30.31 -47.23
N LEU A 272 38.35 -30.31 -47.70
CA LEU A 272 37.97 -29.83 -49.04
C LEU A 272 38.39 -28.36 -49.25
N ARG A 273 38.26 -27.50 -48.22
CA ARG A 273 38.74 -26.10 -48.28
C ARG A 273 40.27 -25.97 -48.30
N LYS A 274 41.01 -27.02 -47.97
CA LYS A 274 42.48 -27.09 -48.10
C LYS A 274 42.92 -27.64 -49.46
N LEU A 275 42.06 -28.33 -50.23
CA LEU A 275 42.41 -28.86 -51.54
C LEU A 275 42.99 -27.80 -52.50
N PRO A 276 42.48 -26.55 -52.61
CA PRO A 276 43.12 -25.52 -53.44
C PRO A 276 44.55 -25.17 -53.01
N ASN A 277 44.86 -25.21 -51.71
CA ASN A 277 46.22 -25.00 -51.22
C ASN A 277 47.11 -26.25 -51.38
N LEU A 278 46.54 -27.46 -51.30
CA LEU A 278 47.24 -28.72 -51.55
C LEU A 278 47.63 -28.84 -53.02
N LYS A 279 46.69 -28.49 -53.91
CA LYS A 279 46.92 -28.20 -55.32
C LYS A 279 48.07 -27.20 -55.51
N ASP A 280 48.00 -26.03 -54.86
CA ASP A 280 49.05 -25.00 -54.87
C ASP A 280 50.44 -25.60 -54.58
N LYS A 281 50.54 -26.36 -53.47
CA LYS A 281 51.76 -27.09 -53.08
C LYS A 281 52.18 -28.11 -54.14
N LEU A 282 51.28 -28.97 -54.63
CA LEU A 282 51.56 -30.01 -55.62
C LEU A 282 52.01 -29.43 -56.97
N LEU A 283 51.39 -28.35 -57.44
CA LEU A 283 51.79 -27.66 -58.67
C LEU A 283 53.17 -26.99 -58.52
N LYS A 284 53.47 -26.42 -57.35
CA LYS A 284 54.80 -25.85 -57.05
C LYS A 284 55.86 -26.94 -56.90
N MET A 285 55.58 -28.02 -56.16
CA MET A 285 56.43 -29.20 -56.04
C MET A 285 56.76 -29.74 -57.42
N ARG A 286 55.76 -29.93 -58.30
CA ARG A 286 55.94 -30.38 -59.68
C ARG A 286 56.82 -29.44 -60.53
N ALA A 287 56.70 -28.13 -60.35
CA ALA A 287 57.57 -27.17 -61.04
C ALA A 287 59.03 -27.34 -60.62
N ILE A 288 59.30 -27.35 -59.31
CA ILE A 288 60.63 -27.58 -58.73
C ILE A 288 61.19 -28.95 -59.15
N THR A 289 60.37 -29.99 -59.05
CA THR A 289 60.61 -31.38 -59.49
C THR A 289 61.00 -31.45 -60.97
N LYS A 290 60.41 -30.62 -61.84
CA LYS A 290 60.79 -30.53 -63.25
C LYS A 290 62.14 -29.82 -63.43
N ASP A 291 62.33 -28.68 -62.78
CA ASP A 291 63.54 -27.85 -62.91
C ASP A 291 64.79 -28.60 -62.41
N LEU A 292 64.68 -29.28 -61.26
CA LEU A 292 65.74 -30.12 -60.69
C LEU A 292 66.30 -31.17 -61.67
N ARG A 293 65.45 -31.72 -62.55
CA ARG A 293 65.87 -32.69 -63.59
C ARG A 293 66.64 -32.04 -64.72
N VAL A 294 66.19 -30.86 -65.15
CA VAL A 294 66.86 -30.08 -66.19
C VAL A 294 68.26 -29.71 -65.71
N TYR A 295 68.37 -29.23 -64.47
CA TYR A 295 69.66 -28.93 -63.85
C TYR A 295 70.52 -30.19 -63.62
N ALA A 296 69.95 -31.30 -63.16
CA ALA A 296 70.70 -32.56 -62.97
C ALA A 296 71.27 -33.12 -64.29
N SER A 297 70.49 -33.09 -65.38
CA SER A 297 70.95 -33.51 -66.71
C SER A 297 72.07 -32.61 -67.21
N GLN A 298 71.87 -31.28 -67.14
CA GLN A 298 72.89 -30.29 -67.55
C GLN A 298 74.18 -30.42 -66.73
N LEU A 299 74.07 -30.76 -65.44
CA LEU A 299 75.20 -30.96 -64.56
C LEU A 299 75.99 -32.23 -64.92
N SER A 300 75.35 -33.38 -65.14
CA SER A 300 76.05 -34.61 -65.54
C SER A 300 76.73 -34.44 -66.91
N ASP A 301 76.04 -33.86 -67.91
CA ASP A 301 76.64 -33.60 -69.23
C ASP A 301 77.83 -32.61 -69.15
N GLY A 302 77.70 -31.54 -68.36
CA GLY A 302 78.77 -30.57 -68.13
C GLY A 302 79.98 -31.17 -67.41
N LEU A 303 79.76 -31.91 -66.33
CA LEU A 303 80.81 -32.60 -65.57
C LEU A 303 81.50 -33.69 -66.41
N ARG A 304 80.76 -34.41 -67.25
CA ARG A 304 81.31 -35.38 -68.22
C ARG A 304 82.20 -34.71 -69.26
N GLY A 305 81.84 -33.50 -69.73
CA GLY A 305 82.69 -32.67 -70.59
C GLY A 305 84.00 -32.27 -69.90
N VAL A 306 83.90 -31.64 -68.71
CA VAL A 306 85.05 -31.25 -67.88
C VAL A 306 85.98 -32.44 -67.60
N LYS A 307 85.42 -33.58 -67.20
CA LYS A 307 86.13 -34.83 -66.91
C LYS A 307 86.95 -35.32 -68.09
N ARG A 308 86.36 -35.39 -69.29
CA ARG A 308 87.06 -35.81 -70.52
C ARG A 308 88.27 -34.92 -70.76
N ASP A 309 88.09 -33.61 -70.68
CA ASP A 309 89.12 -32.64 -71.03
C ASP A 309 90.23 -32.57 -69.97
N LEU A 310 89.87 -32.62 -68.68
CA LEU A 310 90.82 -32.69 -67.58
C LEU A 310 91.66 -33.97 -67.62
N LEU A 311 91.09 -35.13 -67.92
CA LEU A 311 91.85 -36.38 -68.05
C LEU A 311 92.91 -36.25 -69.17
N VAL A 312 92.54 -35.74 -70.34
CA VAL A 312 93.48 -35.54 -71.46
C VAL A 312 94.62 -34.59 -71.09
N MET A 313 94.33 -33.48 -70.40
CA MET A 313 95.34 -32.46 -70.11
C MET A 313 96.18 -32.74 -68.86
N LEU A 314 95.62 -33.37 -67.83
CA LEU A 314 96.38 -33.79 -66.63
C LEU A 314 97.33 -34.94 -66.96
N THR A 315 96.96 -35.88 -67.84
CA THR A 315 97.87 -36.96 -68.29
C THR A 315 99.03 -36.44 -69.16
N LYS A 316 98.84 -35.34 -69.91
CA LYS A 316 99.95 -34.65 -70.61
C LYS A 316 100.90 -33.90 -69.67
N CYS A 317 100.48 -33.59 -68.45
CA CYS A 317 101.21 -32.70 -67.55
C CYS A 317 102.31 -33.45 -66.77
N SER A 318 103.57 -33.03 -66.95
CA SER A 318 104.74 -33.59 -66.26
C SER A 318 104.98 -33.01 -64.86
N VAL A 319 104.27 -31.94 -64.48
CA VAL A 319 104.38 -31.29 -63.17
C VAL A 319 103.65 -32.11 -62.11
N LYS A 320 104.33 -32.40 -60.98
CA LYS A 320 103.76 -33.24 -59.90
C LYS A 320 102.38 -32.77 -59.42
N SER A 321 102.12 -31.46 -59.33
CA SER A 321 100.80 -30.94 -58.93
C SER A 321 99.65 -31.34 -59.86
N CYS A 322 99.89 -31.68 -61.12
CA CYS A 322 98.86 -32.25 -61.99
C CYS A 322 98.51 -33.71 -61.61
N GLN A 323 99.53 -34.51 -61.25
CA GLN A 323 99.33 -35.85 -60.70
C GLN A 323 98.62 -35.78 -59.34
N ASP A 324 98.99 -34.81 -58.49
CA ASP A 324 98.32 -34.59 -57.20
C ASP A 324 96.82 -34.27 -57.39
N VAL A 325 96.44 -33.43 -58.36
CA VAL A 325 95.02 -33.15 -58.67
C VAL A 325 94.28 -34.37 -59.23
N LEU A 326 94.90 -35.07 -60.19
CA LEU A 326 94.30 -36.23 -60.86
C LEU A 326 93.92 -37.33 -59.85
N ASN A 327 94.78 -37.55 -58.86
CA ASN A 327 94.61 -38.59 -57.84
C ASN A 327 93.74 -38.12 -56.66
N ASN A 328 94.04 -36.96 -56.06
CA ASN A 328 93.38 -36.53 -54.81
C ASN A 328 91.88 -36.24 -54.96
N TYR A 329 91.43 -35.86 -56.17
CA TYR A 329 90.03 -35.54 -56.47
C TYR A 329 89.36 -36.60 -57.36
N GLU A 330 90.00 -37.75 -57.56
CA GLU A 330 89.50 -38.89 -58.35
C GLU A 330 88.83 -38.48 -59.69
N ILE A 331 89.48 -37.63 -60.50
CA ILE A 331 88.84 -36.96 -61.67
C ILE A 331 88.18 -37.96 -62.65
N GLY A 332 88.71 -39.19 -62.75
CA GLY A 332 88.11 -40.29 -63.50
C GLY A 332 86.70 -40.73 -63.06
N LYS A 333 86.22 -40.28 -61.89
CA LYS A 333 84.88 -40.57 -61.33
C LYS A 333 84.00 -39.33 -61.14
N LEU A 334 84.37 -38.17 -61.68
CA LEU A 334 83.53 -36.97 -61.65
C LEU A 334 82.21 -37.23 -62.42
N ASP A 335 81.07 -37.11 -61.76
CA ASP A 335 79.70 -37.25 -62.29
C ASP A 335 78.69 -36.68 -61.27
N ALA A 336 77.39 -36.68 -61.61
CA ALA A 336 76.30 -36.26 -60.72
C ALA A 336 75.42 -37.44 -60.27
N ASN A 337 74.90 -37.39 -59.04
CA ASN A 337 74.00 -38.43 -58.50
C ASN A 337 72.58 -38.29 -59.09
N GLY A 338 72.04 -39.37 -59.67
CA GLY A 338 70.85 -39.33 -60.55
C GLY A 338 69.51 -39.58 -59.84
N ILE A 339 68.52 -38.73 -60.09
CA ILE A 339 67.18 -38.76 -59.46
C ILE A 339 66.07 -38.59 -60.51
N HIS A 340 64.88 -39.17 -60.28
CA HIS A 340 63.74 -39.18 -61.22
C HIS A 340 62.43 -38.64 -60.59
N TYR A 341 61.56 -38.05 -61.43
CA TYR A 341 60.70 -36.92 -61.02
C TYR A 341 59.55 -36.62 -62.04
N ASP A 342 58.73 -37.61 -62.44
CA ASP A 342 57.58 -37.44 -63.39
C ASP A 342 56.23 -37.81 -62.76
N GLN A 343 55.30 -36.86 -62.52
CA GLN A 343 53.81 -37.04 -62.52
C GLN A 343 52.98 -35.79 -62.07
N LEU A 344 51.65 -35.81 -62.35
CA LEU A 344 50.50 -35.01 -61.80
C LEU A 344 50.04 -33.62 -62.40
N PRO A 345 48.71 -33.43 -62.64
CA PRO A 345 48.02 -32.12 -62.84
C PRO A 345 46.62 -31.97 -62.14
N ASP A 346 45.97 -30.78 -62.16
CA ASP A 346 44.78 -30.39 -61.32
C ASP A 346 44.08 -29.03 -61.73
N VAL A 347 42.73 -28.82 -61.64
CA VAL A 347 41.95 -27.56 -61.24
C VAL A 347 40.44 -27.83 -60.87
N THR A 348 39.76 -26.97 -60.03
CA THR A 348 38.36 -27.10 -59.48
C THR A 348 37.59 -25.73 -59.25
N GLU A 349 36.32 -25.77 -58.76
CA GLU A 349 35.43 -24.72 -58.08
C GLU A 349 34.45 -23.83 -58.93
N ILE A 350 33.29 -23.22 -58.51
CA ILE A 350 32.19 -23.33 -57.45
C ILE A 350 31.70 -21.91 -56.96
N ILE A 351 30.52 -21.35 -57.32
CA ILE A 351 29.09 -21.41 -56.80
C ILE A 351 28.77 -20.67 -55.45
N LYS A 352 27.66 -19.86 -55.38
CA LYS A 352 26.72 -19.53 -54.21
C LYS A 352 25.83 -18.25 -54.45
N ASN A 353 24.99 -17.69 -53.52
CA ASN A 353 23.71 -18.09 -52.81
C ASN A 353 23.23 -17.01 -51.76
N LEU A 354 21.91 -16.78 -51.49
CA LEU A 354 21.32 -16.23 -50.21
C LEU A 354 19.75 -16.16 -50.13
N ASP A 355 19.10 -16.09 -48.92
CA ASP A 355 18.23 -14.98 -48.36
C ASP A 355 17.38 -15.33 -47.05
N LEU A 356 16.42 -14.49 -46.52
CA LEU A 356 15.92 -14.50 -45.09
C LEU A 356 14.53 -13.79 -44.73
N LEU A 357 13.89 -14.02 -43.53
CA LEU A 357 13.15 -13.07 -42.57
C LEU A 357 11.80 -13.45 -41.82
N ILE A 358 11.40 -12.62 -40.80
CA ILE A 358 10.04 -12.20 -40.26
C ILE A 358 9.52 -12.67 -38.85
N ARG A 359 8.94 -11.73 -38.03
CA ARG A 359 7.78 -11.89 -37.05
C ARG A 359 7.33 -10.62 -36.29
N GLU A 360 6.08 -10.54 -35.79
CA GLU A 360 5.58 -9.59 -34.73
C GLU A 360 4.18 -9.99 -34.14
N GLY A 361 3.83 -9.56 -32.90
CA GLY A 361 2.44 -9.13 -32.54
C GLY A 361 1.72 -9.68 -31.27
N LEU A 362 1.55 -8.86 -30.21
CA LEU A 362 0.40 -8.91 -29.26
C LEU A 362 0.24 -7.58 -28.47
N GLN A 363 -0.98 -7.03 -28.30
CA GLN A 363 -1.19 -5.80 -27.50
C GLN A 363 -2.64 -5.49 -27.01
N LYS A 364 -3.65 -6.33 -27.32
CA LYS A 364 -5.05 -5.85 -27.41
C LYS A 364 -5.90 -5.93 -26.11
N ALA A 365 -5.49 -6.71 -25.11
CA ALA A 365 -6.38 -7.08 -23.99
C ALA A 365 -6.50 -6.03 -22.86
N SER A 366 -5.42 -5.36 -22.48
CA SER A 366 -5.34 -4.55 -21.24
C SER A 366 -6.32 -3.37 -21.18
N ASN A 367 -6.59 -2.72 -22.32
CA ASN A 367 -7.26 -1.41 -22.35
C ASN A 367 -8.70 -1.38 -21.81
N ASN A 368 -9.43 -2.50 -21.80
CA ASN A 368 -10.86 -2.50 -21.49
C ASN A 368 -11.17 -2.21 -20.01
N ILE A 369 -10.53 -2.95 -19.08
CA ILE A 369 -10.91 -2.95 -17.65
C ILE A 369 -10.55 -1.61 -16.98
N LYS A 370 -9.44 -1.00 -17.42
CA LYS A 370 -8.98 0.36 -17.03
C LYS A 370 -10.07 1.43 -17.23
N THR A 371 -10.96 1.26 -18.22
CA THR A 371 -12.07 2.21 -18.46
C THR A 371 -13.25 2.07 -17.51
N SER A 372 -13.38 0.99 -16.74
CA SER A 372 -14.52 0.79 -15.82
C SER A 372 -14.22 1.39 -14.44
N LEU A 373 -13.06 1.08 -13.85
CA LEU A 373 -12.64 1.63 -12.55
C LEU A 373 -12.54 3.16 -12.59
N HIS A 374 -12.06 3.74 -13.70
CA HIS A 374 -11.98 5.18 -13.88
C HIS A 374 -13.38 5.87 -13.92
N LYS A 375 -14.42 5.20 -14.43
CA LYS A 375 -15.79 5.75 -14.45
C LYS A 375 -16.37 5.80 -13.04
N ALA A 376 -16.26 4.70 -12.29
CA ALA A 376 -16.71 4.62 -10.90
C ALA A 376 -16.02 5.69 -10.01
N SER A 377 -14.68 5.76 -10.10
CA SER A 377 -13.87 6.74 -9.36
C SER A 377 -14.31 8.19 -9.63
N LYS A 378 -14.53 8.55 -10.90
CA LYS A 378 -14.98 9.90 -11.29
C LYS A 378 -16.44 10.20 -10.88
N ALA A 379 -17.33 9.21 -10.92
CA ALA A 379 -18.72 9.38 -10.50
C ALA A 379 -18.82 9.63 -8.99
N ILE A 380 -18.08 8.86 -8.18
CA ILE A 380 -18.02 9.01 -6.72
C ILE A 380 -17.49 10.40 -6.36
N SER A 381 -16.35 10.82 -6.91
CA SER A 381 -15.73 12.08 -6.51
C SER A 381 -16.54 13.31 -6.91
N THR A 382 -17.12 13.32 -8.11
CA THR A 382 -17.96 14.44 -8.58
C THR A 382 -19.21 14.61 -7.71
N ASN A 383 -19.88 13.51 -7.35
CA ASN A 383 -21.08 13.57 -6.52
C ASN A 383 -20.75 13.88 -5.06
N THR A 384 -19.74 13.23 -4.48
CA THR A 384 -19.38 13.40 -3.06
C THR A 384 -18.90 14.81 -2.77
N ASN A 385 -18.10 15.41 -3.66
CA ASN A 385 -17.64 16.79 -3.48
C ASN A 385 -18.82 17.79 -3.53
N LYS A 386 -19.75 17.61 -4.48
CA LYS A 386 -20.96 18.44 -4.57
C LYS A 386 -21.84 18.37 -3.31
N TYR A 387 -22.02 17.19 -2.72
CA TYR A 387 -22.76 17.06 -1.47
C TYR A 387 -22.00 17.58 -0.26
N ALA A 388 -20.66 17.46 -0.23
CA ALA A 388 -19.82 18.06 0.81
C ALA A 388 -19.83 19.59 0.75
N GLU A 389 -19.81 20.19 -0.44
CA GLU A 389 -19.95 21.64 -0.66
C GLU A 389 -21.33 22.15 -0.22
N LEU A 390 -22.42 21.50 -0.66
CA LEU A 390 -23.79 21.81 -0.20
C LEU A 390 -23.93 21.71 1.34
N THR A 391 -23.23 20.75 1.95
CA THR A 391 -23.25 20.53 3.40
C THR A 391 -22.41 21.58 4.13
N ASP A 392 -21.24 21.97 3.61
CA ASP A 392 -20.46 23.09 4.14
C ASP A 392 -21.26 24.39 4.10
N ASP A 393 -21.93 24.71 2.98
CA ASP A 393 -22.74 25.93 2.83
C ASP A 393 -23.87 25.95 3.88
N PHE A 394 -24.61 24.84 4.02
CA PHE A 394 -25.68 24.70 5.01
C PHE A 394 -25.15 24.76 6.46
N LEU A 395 -24.00 24.14 6.74
CA LEU A 395 -23.39 24.20 8.08
C LEU A 395 -22.84 25.59 8.39
N ALA A 396 -22.26 26.30 7.43
CA ALA A 396 -21.81 27.68 7.60
C ALA A 396 -22.96 28.63 7.95
N GLU A 397 -24.15 28.41 7.37
CA GLU A 397 -25.36 29.17 7.72
C GLU A 397 -25.94 28.75 9.08
N TYR A 398 -26.21 27.46 9.32
CA TYR A 398 -27.03 27.03 10.48
C TYR A 398 -26.24 26.60 11.73
N SER A 399 -24.98 26.14 11.60
CA SER A 399 -24.17 25.67 12.73
C SER A 399 -23.90 26.76 13.80
N PRO A 400 -23.61 28.04 13.44
CA PRO A 400 -23.44 29.11 14.42
C PRO A 400 -24.65 29.31 15.32
N TYR A 401 -25.87 29.29 14.77
CA TYR A 401 -27.10 29.47 15.56
C TYR A 401 -27.30 28.35 16.59
N ARG A 402 -27.04 27.08 16.21
CA ARG A 402 -27.06 25.93 17.11
C ARG A 402 -26.05 26.11 18.25
N PHE A 403 -24.82 26.53 17.90
CA PHE A 403 -23.73 26.72 18.86
C PHE A 403 -24.01 27.85 19.86
N TYR A 404 -24.49 29.00 19.38
CA TYR A 404 -24.85 30.15 20.22
C TYR A 404 -26.05 29.87 21.13
N LEU A 405 -27.04 29.09 20.67
CA LEU A 405 -28.15 28.63 21.53
C LEU A 405 -27.61 27.75 22.67
N GLY A 406 -26.73 26.78 22.36
CA GLY A 406 -26.05 25.96 23.36
C GLY A 406 -25.23 26.78 24.35
N ILE A 407 -24.50 27.80 23.88
CA ILE A 407 -23.79 28.75 24.76
C ILE A 407 -24.78 29.51 25.65
N CYS A 408 -25.89 30.03 25.11
CA CYS A 408 -26.87 30.79 25.88
C CYS A 408 -27.43 29.97 27.06
N VAL A 409 -27.79 28.70 26.83
CA VAL A 409 -28.22 27.79 27.90
C VAL A 409 -27.11 27.60 28.93
N CYS A 410 -25.88 27.30 28.49
CA CYS A 410 -24.73 27.14 29.39
C CYS A 410 -24.41 28.41 30.19
N SER A 411 -24.53 29.61 29.62
CA SER A 411 -24.33 30.89 30.31
C SER A 411 -25.38 31.15 31.38
N VAL A 412 -26.65 30.78 31.15
CA VAL A 412 -27.71 30.88 32.17
C VAL A 412 -27.47 29.90 33.32
N LEU A 413 -27.11 28.65 33.01
CA LEU A 413 -26.77 27.65 34.04
C LEU A 413 -25.52 28.07 34.84
N LEU A 414 -24.51 28.66 34.18
CA LEU A 414 -23.30 29.19 34.81
C LEU A 414 -23.62 30.40 35.70
N LEU A 415 -24.51 31.31 35.30
CA LEU A 415 -24.96 32.43 36.13
C LEU A 415 -25.63 31.94 37.42
N ILE A 416 -26.54 30.96 37.31
CA ILE A 416 -27.18 30.32 38.47
C ILE A 416 -26.12 29.70 39.39
N LEU A 417 -25.17 28.95 38.83
CA LEU A 417 -24.07 28.32 39.56
C LEU A 417 -23.19 29.35 40.29
N VAL A 418 -22.77 30.43 39.62
CA VAL A 418 -21.97 31.51 40.22
C VAL A 418 -22.71 32.18 41.37
N CYS A 419 -24.02 32.44 41.23
CA CYS A 419 -24.82 33.01 42.31
C CYS A 419 -24.98 32.03 43.50
N LEU A 420 -25.08 30.72 43.26
CA LEU A 420 -25.12 29.71 44.33
C LEU A 420 -23.75 29.56 45.03
N VAL A 421 -22.64 29.66 44.31
CA VAL A 421 -21.28 29.65 44.87
C VAL A 421 -21.00 30.92 45.69
N ALA A 422 -21.38 32.10 45.19
CA ALA A 422 -21.28 33.36 45.94
C ALA A 422 -22.16 33.33 47.20
N ALA A 423 -23.36 32.78 47.10
CA ALA A 423 -24.25 32.55 48.24
C ALA A 423 -23.64 31.63 49.30
N LEU A 424 -22.98 30.53 48.90
CA LEU A 424 -22.26 29.64 49.81
C LEU A 424 -21.06 30.34 50.46
N PHE A 425 -20.27 31.09 49.68
CA PHE A 425 -19.08 31.79 50.21
C PHE A 425 -19.45 32.84 51.27
N CYS A 426 -20.38 33.75 50.95
CA CYS A 426 -20.91 34.72 51.92
C CYS A 426 -21.69 34.04 53.05
N GLY A 427 -22.29 32.88 52.79
CA GLY A 427 -23.09 32.10 53.74
C GLY A 427 -22.28 31.30 54.77
N VAL A 428 -21.06 30.89 54.42
CA VAL A 428 -20.11 30.20 55.31
C VAL A 428 -19.20 31.23 55.98
N CYS A 429 -18.43 31.98 55.17
CA CYS A 429 -17.36 32.86 55.61
C CYS A 429 -17.84 34.21 56.15
N GLY A 430 -18.97 34.72 55.68
CA GLY A 430 -19.44 36.08 56.04
C GLY A 430 -19.89 36.22 57.49
N LYS A 431 -19.80 37.42 58.05
CA LYS A 431 -20.39 37.74 59.36
C LYS A 431 -21.93 37.66 59.31
N ARG A 432 -22.59 37.60 60.46
CA ARG A 432 -24.05 37.76 60.56
C ARG A 432 -24.41 39.25 60.33
N PRO A 433 -25.59 39.56 59.77
CA PRO A 433 -26.00 40.95 59.56
C PRO A 433 -26.29 41.65 60.90
N ASP A 434 -25.64 42.79 61.14
CA ASP A 434 -25.74 43.59 62.38
C ASP A 434 -26.56 44.88 62.21
N GLY A 435 -26.94 45.23 60.97
CA GLY A 435 -27.77 46.39 60.64
C GLY A 435 -27.02 47.72 60.54
N TYR A 436 -25.71 47.75 60.83
CA TYR A 436 -24.90 48.97 60.83
C TYR A 436 -23.65 48.89 59.93
N GLY A 437 -23.22 47.70 59.48
CA GLY A 437 -22.06 47.53 58.60
C GLY A 437 -22.41 47.28 57.12
N ASP A 438 -21.86 48.10 56.21
CA ASP A 438 -21.81 47.85 54.75
C ASP A 438 -20.75 46.78 54.36
N ASP A 439 -20.56 45.76 55.19
CA ASP A 439 -19.64 44.64 54.94
C ASP A 439 -20.14 43.82 53.73
N CYS A 440 -19.53 44.02 52.55
CA CYS A 440 -19.94 43.37 51.30
C CYS A 440 -20.13 41.84 51.43
N CYS A 441 -19.22 41.17 52.15
CA CYS A 441 -19.26 39.73 52.41
C CYS A 441 -19.91 39.39 53.77
N ASN A 442 -21.21 39.62 53.89
CA ASN A 442 -22.01 39.19 55.05
C ASN A 442 -23.07 38.12 54.67
N LYS A 443 -23.61 37.41 55.66
CA LYS A 443 -24.61 36.34 55.47
C LYS A 443 -25.92 36.86 54.86
N GLY A 444 -26.29 38.12 55.10
CA GLY A 444 -27.36 38.81 54.40
C GLY A 444 -27.11 38.97 52.89
N SER A 445 -25.88 39.30 52.47
CA SER A 445 -25.47 39.26 51.05
C SER A 445 -25.60 37.84 50.48
N GLY A 446 -25.19 36.82 51.23
CA GLY A 446 -25.42 35.41 50.87
C GLY A 446 -26.90 35.09 50.66
N SER A 447 -27.79 35.59 51.52
CA SER A 447 -29.24 35.48 51.32
C SER A 447 -29.75 36.21 50.07
N ARG A 448 -29.16 37.35 49.69
CA ARG A 448 -29.55 38.07 48.46
C ARG A 448 -29.17 37.25 47.23
N PHE A 449 -27.96 36.67 47.20
CA PHE A 449 -27.52 35.77 46.12
C PHE A 449 -28.38 34.49 46.03
N LEU A 450 -28.76 33.87 47.16
CA LEU A 450 -29.71 32.73 47.15
C LEU A 450 -31.05 33.12 46.50
N MET A 451 -31.62 34.26 46.87
CA MET A 451 -32.91 34.69 46.35
C MET A 451 -32.84 35.12 44.87
N PHE A 452 -31.71 35.67 44.42
CA PHE A 452 -31.46 35.94 43.01
C PHE A 452 -31.37 34.64 42.20
N ALA A 453 -30.59 33.66 42.66
CA ALA A 453 -30.53 32.34 42.02
C ALA A 453 -31.90 31.65 41.94
N VAL A 454 -32.70 31.70 43.02
CA VAL A 454 -34.09 31.21 43.05
C VAL A 454 -34.96 31.91 42.00
N ALA A 455 -34.86 33.24 41.85
CA ALA A 455 -35.61 33.99 40.85
C ALA A 455 -35.18 33.62 39.42
N THR A 456 -33.86 33.56 39.15
CA THR A 456 -33.33 33.16 37.83
C THR A 456 -33.74 31.75 37.47
N ILE A 457 -33.75 30.79 38.41
CA ILE A 457 -34.26 29.43 38.19
C ILE A 457 -35.74 29.49 37.78
N PHE A 458 -36.62 30.13 38.56
CA PHE A 458 -38.05 30.20 38.22
C PHE A 458 -38.35 30.87 36.86
N LEU A 459 -37.56 31.87 36.47
CA LEU A 459 -37.71 32.56 35.17
C LEU A 459 -37.24 31.71 33.98
N THR A 460 -36.26 30.82 34.17
CA THR A 460 -35.57 30.15 33.05
C THR A 460 -35.84 28.65 32.95
N ILE A 461 -36.28 27.99 34.04
CA ILE A 461 -36.44 26.53 34.09
C ILE A 461 -37.41 26.00 33.02
N SER A 462 -38.50 26.69 32.71
CA SER A 462 -39.43 26.27 31.65
C SER A 462 -38.80 26.32 30.25
N ALA A 463 -38.05 27.39 29.94
CA ALA A 463 -37.36 27.52 28.65
C ALA A 463 -36.22 26.48 28.51
N ILE A 464 -35.42 26.29 29.56
CA ILE A 464 -34.34 25.30 29.60
C ILE A 464 -34.91 23.88 29.46
N SER A 465 -36.01 23.56 30.15
CA SER A 465 -36.64 22.24 30.07
C SER A 465 -37.25 21.96 28.70
N LEU A 466 -37.85 22.97 28.04
CA LEU A 466 -38.34 22.85 26.67
C LEU A 466 -37.19 22.63 25.68
N MET A 467 -36.09 23.39 25.78
CA MET A 467 -34.93 23.18 24.92
C MET A 467 -34.26 21.83 25.15
N ALA A 468 -34.19 21.35 26.39
CA ALA A 468 -33.69 20.02 26.71
C ALA A 468 -34.56 18.92 26.09
N LEU A 469 -35.89 19.05 26.15
CA LEU A 469 -36.83 18.12 25.52
C LEU A 469 -36.66 18.06 23.99
N ILE A 470 -36.47 19.22 23.34
CA ILE A 470 -36.20 19.29 21.89
C ILE A 470 -34.89 18.57 21.54
N HIS A 471 -33.80 18.83 22.27
CA HIS A 471 -32.51 18.17 22.02
C HIS A 471 -32.54 16.66 22.36
N PHE A 472 -33.34 16.25 23.34
CA PHE A 472 -33.59 14.84 23.67
C PHE A 472 -34.29 14.10 22.52
N PHE A 473 -35.34 14.70 21.93
CA PHE A 473 -36.00 14.12 20.75
C PHE A 473 -35.06 14.04 19.54
N ILE A 474 -34.31 15.10 19.22
CA ILE A 474 -33.36 15.10 18.10
C ILE A 474 -32.24 14.07 18.36
N GLY A 475 -31.73 13.98 19.60
CA GLY A 475 -30.70 13.02 20.00
C GLY A 475 -31.13 11.56 19.87
N ILE A 476 -32.38 11.24 20.26
CA ILE A 476 -32.99 9.92 20.07
C ILE A 476 -33.18 9.60 18.59
N VAL A 477 -33.75 10.53 17.81
CA VAL A 477 -34.00 10.33 16.37
C VAL A 477 -32.69 10.15 15.60
N ALA A 478 -31.64 10.91 15.91
CA ALA A 478 -30.31 10.71 15.33
C ALA A 478 -29.67 9.38 15.77
N PHE A 479 -29.79 9.01 17.04
CA PHE A 479 -29.20 7.75 17.54
C PHE A 479 -29.86 6.52 16.91
N ARG A 480 -31.20 6.43 16.92
CA ARG A 480 -31.95 5.29 16.35
C ARG A 480 -32.10 5.34 14.82
N GLY A 481 -32.22 6.51 14.21
CA GLY A 481 -32.46 6.67 12.77
C GLY A 481 -31.21 6.79 11.91
N ILE A 482 -30.03 7.00 12.52
CA ILE A 482 -28.75 7.13 11.80
C ILE A 482 -27.71 6.16 12.39
N CYS A 483 -27.51 6.16 13.72
CA CYS A 483 -26.34 5.50 14.32
C CYS A 483 -26.48 4.02 14.68
N VAL A 484 -27.68 3.49 14.88
CA VAL A 484 -27.91 2.04 14.86
C VAL A 484 -27.86 1.50 13.41
N PRO A 485 -28.57 2.10 12.43
CA PRO A 485 -28.56 1.64 11.03
C PRO A 485 -27.18 1.64 10.37
N LEU A 486 -26.33 2.64 10.65
CA LEU A 486 -24.96 2.67 10.12
C LEU A 486 -24.00 1.68 10.79
N ARG A 487 -24.30 1.19 12.01
CA ARG A 487 -23.44 0.24 12.73
C ARG A 487 -23.80 -1.22 12.43
N ASP A 488 -25.04 -1.51 12.07
CA ASP A 488 -25.45 -2.81 11.53
C ASP A 488 -26.33 -2.63 10.27
N PRO A 489 -25.72 -2.39 9.11
CA PRO A 489 -26.46 -2.14 7.86
C PRO A 489 -27.08 -3.38 7.24
N GLN A 490 -26.94 -4.58 7.82
CA GLN A 490 -27.57 -5.81 7.31
C GLN A 490 -28.81 -6.24 8.10
N ASN A 491 -28.81 -6.03 9.42
CA ASN A 491 -29.94 -6.43 10.27
C ASN A 491 -30.91 -5.29 10.58
N ASP A 492 -30.51 -4.02 10.42
CA ASP A 492 -31.37 -2.86 10.72
C ASP A 492 -32.41 -2.57 9.62
N ALA A 493 -33.68 -2.49 10.02
CA ALA A 493 -34.81 -2.29 9.11
C ALA A 493 -34.90 -0.89 8.49
N VAL A 494 -34.27 0.14 9.08
CA VAL A 494 -34.17 1.49 8.50
C VAL A 494 -33.09 1.50 7.42
N PHE A 495 -31.95 0.87 7.65
CA PHE A 495 -30.92 0.75 6.61
C PHE A 495 -31.44 -0.08 5.43
N ALA A 496 -32.08 -1.22 5.70
CA ALA A 496 -32.64 -2.09 4.67
C ALA A 496 -33.65 -1.36 3.75
N GLU A 497 -34.39 -0.37 4.25
CA GLU A 497 -35.32 0.42 3.41
C GLU A 497 -34.61 1.50 2.57
N LEU A 498 -33.57 2.17 3.09
CA LEU A 498 -32.74 3.04 2.27
C LEU A 498 -32.01 2.25 1.16
N ASP A 499 -31.57 1.04 1.50
CA ASP A 499 -30.85 0.11 0.64
C ASP A 499 -31.79 -0.59 -0.39
N ASN A 500 -33.10 -0.64 -0.14
CA ASN A 500 -34.12 -1.03 -1.12
C ASN A 500 -34.31 0.01 -2.24
N LEU A 501 -34.02 1.29 -1.98
CA LEU A 501 -34.24 2.39 -2.92
C LEU A 501 -33.08 2.56 -3.93
N ILE A 502 -31.96 1.86 -3.75
CA ILE A 502 -30.73 2.04 -4.54
C ILE A 502 -30.21 0.69 -5.03
N ASP A 503 -30.65 0.25 -6.21
CA ASP A 503 -30.00 -0.87 -6.90
C ASP A 503 -28.76 -0.38 -7.67
N LEU A 504 -27.60 -0.76 -7.16
CA LEU A 504 -26.30 -0.46 -7.76
C LEU A 504 -26.12 -1.08 -9.14
N ASN A 505 -26.91 -2.09 -9.52
CA ASN A 505 -26.92 -2.63 -10.89
C ASN A 505 -27.22 -1.53 -11.93
N GLU A 506 -28.16 -0.62 -11.65
CA GLU A 506 -28.52 0.47 -12.58
C GLU A 506 -27.40 1.51 -12.73
N ILE A 507 -26.63 1.73 -11.66
CA ILE A 507 -25.55 2.74 -11.59
C ILE A 507 -24.25 2.20 -12.21
N LEU A 508 -23.86 0.97 -11.85
CA LEU A 508 -22.59 0.36 -12.23
C LEU A 508 -22.66 -0.37 -13.57
N TYR A 509 -23.82 -0.96 -13.89
CA TYR A 509 -24.07 -1.77 -15.09
C TYR A 509 -25.27 -1.26 -15.92
N PRO A 510 -25.31 0.04 -16.29
CA PRO A 510 -26.45 0.63 -17.00
C PRO A 510 -26.69 -0.07 -18.35
N ALA A 511 -27.83 -0.75 -18.47
CA ALA A 511 -28.15 -1.64 -19.58
C ALA A 511 -28.24 -0.89 -20.93
N LYS A 512 -27.17 -0.96 -21.75
CA LYS A 512 -27.10 -0.39 -23.11
C LYS A 512 -27.94 -1.17 -24.14
N ILE A 513 -29.23 -1.30 -23.92
CA ILE A 513 -30.17 -1.92 -24.88
C ILE A 513 -31.31 -0.95 -25.20
N LYS A 514 -31.52 -0.67 -26.50
CA LYS A 514 -32.69 0.05 -26.98
C LYS A 514 -33.96 -0.80 -26.77
N GLY A 515 -34.72 -0.50 -25.72
CA GLY A 515 -36.14 -0.87 -25.63
C GLY A 515 -36.50 -2.14 -24.86
N LYS A 516 -35.56 -2.84 -24.21
CA LYS A 516 -35.86 -3.91 -23.22
C LYS A 516 -34.89 -3.87 -22.05
N THR A 517 -35.42 -3.83 -20.83
CA THR A 517 -34.67 -3.86 -19.57
C THR A 517 -34.19 -5.28 -19.26
N ALA A 518 -32.88 -5.52 -19.38
CA ALA A 518 -32.27 -6.82 -19.08
C ALA A 518 -32.16 -7.13 -17.57
N SER A 519 -32.50 -6.19 -16.68
CA SER A 519 -32.38 -6.32 -15.22
C SER A 519 -33.38 -7.30 -14.57
N GLY A 520 -34.11 -8.08 -15.35
CA GLY A 520 -35.18 -8.97 -14.85
C GLY A 520 -34.72 -10.31 -14.26
N SER A 521 -33.41 -10.60 -14.22
CA SER A 521 -32.87 -11.90 -13.80
C SER A 521 -31.70 -11.84 -12.83
N LEU A 522 -31.17 -10.67 -12.49
CA LEU A 522 -30.14 -10.53 -11.45
C LEU A 522 -30.79 -10.14 -10.12
N PRO A 523 -30.29 -10.64 -8.97
CA PRO A 523 -30.72 -10.14 -7.67
C PRO A 523 -30.26 -8.68 -7.49
N PRO A 524 -31.04 -7.83 -6.81
CA PRO A 524 -30.69 -6.42 -6.60
C PRO A 524 -29.34 -6.29 -5.89
N PHE A 525 -28.50 -5.38 -6.35
CA PHE A 525 -27.17 -5.17 -5.80
C PHE A 525 -27.19 -3.99 -4.83
N ARG A 526 -26.89 -4.29 -3.57
CA ARG A 526 -27.16 -3.45 -2.40
C ARG A 526 -25.89 -2.95 -1.74
N ILE A 527 -25.95 -1.76 -1.14
CA ILE A 527 -24.84 -1.10 -0.44
C ILE A 527 -24.51 -1.87 0.85
N SER A 528 -25.51 -2.40 1.56
CA SER A 528 -25.32 -3.25 2.75
C SER A 528 -24.44 -4.49 2.49
N HIS A 529 -24.53 -5.06 1.28
CA HIS A 529 -23.69 -6.18 0.84
C HIS A 529 -22.26 -5.72 0.56
N ILE A 530 -22.06 -4.56 -0.06
CA ILE A 530 -20.72 -3.99 -0.30
C ILE A 530 -19.99 -3.78 1.03
N ILE A 531 -20.63 -3.12 2.00
CA ILE A 531 -20.02 -2.78 3.29
C ILE A 531 -19.53 -4.05 4.01
N ALA A 532 -20.42 -5.03 4.18
CA ALA A 532 -20.08 -6.28 4.88
C ALA A 532 -19.02 -7.11 4.12
N ALA A 533 -19.08 -7.17 2.79
CA ALA A 533 -18.08 -7.85 1.97
C ALA A 533 -16.69 -7.20 2.08
N CYS A 534 -16.64 -5.86 2.17
CA CYS A 534 -15.39 -5.12 2.37
C CYS A 534 -14.85 -5.26 3.80
N GLN A 535 -15.72 -5.28 4.83
CA GLN A 535 -15.34 -5.61 6.21
C GLN A 535 -14.84 -7.07 6.34
N ALA A 536 -15.36 -7.98 5.52
CA ALA A 536 -14.87 -9.36 5.38
C ALA A 536 -13.59 -9.50 4.53
N ASN A 537 -12.93 -8.38 4.17
CA ASN A 537 -11.69 -8.32 3.37
C ASN A 537 -11.79 -8.99 1.98
N GLN A 538 -12.97 -9.02 1.37
CA GLN A 538 -13.12 -9.54 0.00
C GLN A 538 -12.48 -8.59 -1.04
N THR A 539 -12.14 -9.11 -2.21
CA THR A 539 -11.61 -8.33 -3.34
C THR A 539 -12.72 -7.57 -4.05
N ILE A 540 -12.36 -6.46 -4.71
CA ILE A 540 -13.33 -5.63 -5.45
C ILE A 540 -14.02 -6.40 -6.60
N TYR A 541 -13.39 -7.46 -7.12
CA TYR A 541 -13.97 -8.37 -8.11
C TYR A 541 -15.21 -9.11 -7.57
N GLU A 542 -15.11 -9.64 -6.35
CA GLU A 542 -16.22 -10.31 -5.66
C GLU A 542 -17.25 -9.30 -5.13
N VAL A 543 -16.78 -8.24 -4.44
CA VAL A 543 -17.61 -7.20 -3.83
C VAL A 543 -18.55 -6.54 -4.85
N LEU A 544 -18.04 -6.17 -6.03
CA LEU A 544 -18.84 -5.57 -7.11
C LEU A 544 -19.46 -6.61 -8.05
N ARG A 545 -19.30 -7.90 -7.75
CA ARG A 545 -19.77 -9.05 -8.53
C ARG A 545 -19.42 -8.93 -10.02
N ILE A 546 -18.18 -8.56 -10.32
CA ILE A 546 -17.68 -8.25 -11.68
C ILE A 546 -17.82 -9.47 -12.60
N HIS A 547 -17.79 -10.68 -12.04
CA HIS A 547 -18.10 -11.94 -12.72
C HIS A 547 -19.42 -11.94 -13.52
N ASN A 548 -20.43 -11.14 -13.15
CA ASN A 548 -21.69 -11.04 -13.91
C ASN A 548 -21.56 -10.28 -15.24
N HIS A 549 -20.41 -9.66 -15.50
CA HIS A 549 -20.23 -8.72 -16.60
C HIS A 549 -18.89 -8.83 -17.33
N ILE A 550 -17.86 -9.34 -16.65
CA ILE A 550 -16.57 -9.79 -17.17
C ILE A 550 -16.17 -10.99 -16.31
N ASP A 551 -16.43 -12.22 -16.76
CA ASP A 551 -15.90 -13.41 -16.09
C ASP A 551 -14.42 -13.57 -16.44
N ILE A 552 -13.55 -13.47 -15.43
CA ILE A 552 -12.11 -13.66 -15.61
C ILE A 552 -11.76 -15.09 -16.05
N HIS A 553 -12.63 -16.09 -15.84
CA HIS A 553 -12.39 -17.46 -16.29
C HIS A 553 -12.44 -17.62 -17.82
N GLU A 554 -13.09 -16.72 -18.57
CA GLU A 554 -13.09 -16.75 -20.05
C GLU A 554 -11.66 -16.74 -20.62
N ILE A 555 -10.69 -16.13 -19.93
CA ILE A 555 -9.30 -16.06 -20.42
C ILE A 555 -8.63 -17.45 -20.43
N ASN A 556 -9.09 -18.40 -19.61
CA ASN A 556 -8.63 -19.79 -19.63
C ASN A 556 -9.12 -20.54 -20.88
N GLU A 557 -10.14 -20.04 -21.58
CA GLU A 557 -10.58 -20.62 -22.86
C GLU A 557 -9.77 -20.11 -24.05
N TYR A 558 -8.99 -19.01 -23.91
CA TYR A 558 -8.19 -18.44 -24.99
C TYR A 558 -7.24 -19.42 -25.70
N PRO A 559 -6.56 -20.39 -25.02
CA PRO A 559 -5.77 -21.42 -25.71
C PRO A 559 -6.58 -22.29 -26.68
N SER A 560 -7.88 -22.47 -26.43
CA SER A 560 -8.81 -23.16 -27.32
C SER A 560 -9.41 -22.21 -28.35
N GLN A 561 -9.89 -21.03 -27.93
CA GLN A 561 -10.55 -20.03 -28.79
C GLN A 561 -9.63 -19.53 -29.92
N TYR A 562 -8.35 -19.24 -29.59
CA TYR A 562 -7.33 -18.85 -30.58
C TYR A 562 -6.66 -20.06 -31.24
N ASN A 563 -7.15 -21.28 -30.99
CA ASN A 563 -6.62 -22.54 -31.52
C ASN A 563 -5.10 -22.67 -31.30
N ILE A 564 -4.59 -22.26 -30.12
CA ILE A 564 -3.16 -22.28 -29.81
C ILE A 564 -2.65 -23.72 -29.85
N ASN A 565 -3.34 -24.65 -29.18
CA ASN A 565 -2.96 -26.06 -29.18
C ASN A 565 -3.01 -26.69 -30.59
N GLN A 566 -3.97 -26.29 -31.44
CA GLN A 566 -4.00 -26.73 -32.84
C GLN A 566 -2.89 -26.07 -33.68
N THR A 567 -2.55 -24.81 -33.42
CA THR A 567 -1.46 -24.10 -34.11
C THR A 567 -0.10 -24.71 -33.76
N LEU A 568 0.11 -25.08 -32.50
CA LEU A 568 1.29 -25.82 -32.04
C LEU A 568 1.35 -27.22 -32.64
N GLN A 569 0.23 -27.95 -32.71
CA GLN A 569 0.17 -29.24 -33.42
C GLN A 569 0.37 -29.10 -34.94
N ASN A 570 -0.12 -28.04 -35.56
CA ASN A 570 0.10 -27.74 -36.97
C ASN A 570 1.57 -27.39 -37.24
N LEU A 571 2.25 -26.71 -36.30
CA LEU A 571 3.70 -26.51 -36.36
C LEU A 571 4.45 -27.84 -36.29
N VAL A 572 4.06 -28.73 -35.36
CA VAL A 572 4.62 -30.09 -35.20
C VAL A 572 4.37 -30.98 -36.43
N ASN A 573 3.19 -30.92 -37.03
CA ASN A 573 2.82 -31.69 -38.22
C ASN A 573 3.36 -31.07 -39.51
N GLY A 574 3.63 -29.76 -39.52
CA GLY A 574 4.34 -29.06 -40.59
C GLY A 574 5.86 -29.27 -40.58
N ILE A 575 6.39 -30.05 -39.65
CA ILE A 575 7.75 -30.62 -39.73
C ILE A 575 7.71 -31.78 -40.74
N ASP A 576 7.62 -31.40 -42.01
CA ASP A 576 7.74 -32.29 -43.15
C ASP A 576 8.90 -31.82 -44.03
N PHE A 577 10.00 -32.56 -43.98
CA PHE A 577 11.17 -32.40 -44.82
C PHE A 577 11.49 -33.77 -45.42
N ASP A 578 11.78 -33.86 -46.72
CA ASP A 578 12.17 -35.12 -47.37
C ASP A 578 13.57 -35.54 -46.93
N ASP A 579 13.64 -36.19 -45.77
CA ASP A 579 14.80 -36.86 -45.20
C ASP A 579 15.21 -38.09 -45.99
N SER A 580 14.25 -38.83 -46.54
CA SER A 580 14.46 -40.04 -47.35
C SER A 580 15.45 -39.84 -48.50
N ASN A 581 15.42 -38.70 -49.18
CA ASN A 581 16.31 -38.40 -50.31
C ASN A 581 17.58 -37.61 -49.93
N ILE A 582 17.86 -37.32 -48.66
CA ILE A 582 19.07 -36.60 -48.25
C ILE A 582 20.31 -37.49 -48.46
N GLN A 583 21.03 -37.22 -49.55
CA GLN A 583 22.39 -37.71 -49.78
C GLN A 583 23.39 -36.62 -49.37
N ILE A 584 23.96 -36.76 -48.17
CA ILE A 584 25.12 -35.97 -47.71
C ILE A 584 26.32 -36.30 -48.61
N LEU A 585 26.40 -37.56 -49.06
CA LEU A 585 27.40 -38.04 -49.99
C LEU A 585 26.72 -38.92 -51.04
N THR A 586 26.72 -38.49 -52.31
CA THR A 586 26.14 -39.29 -53.40
C THR A 586 26.95 -40.57 -53.63
N PRO A 587 26.40 -41.64 -54.23
CA PRO A 587 27.20 -42.82 -54.58
C PRO A 587 28.43 -42.49 -55.43
N THR A 588 28.30 -41.52 -56.34
CA THR A 588 29.41 -40.99 -57.16
C THR A 588 30.43 -40.20 -56.36
N ASP A 589 30.03 -39.40 -55.38
CA ASP A 589 30.95 -38.62 -54.55
C ASP A 589 31.59 -39.46 -53.45
N LYS A 590 30.88 -40.48 -52.95
CA LYS A 590 31.44 -41.54 -52.12
C LYS A 590 32.55 -42.25 -52.87
N GLN A 591 32.29 -42.65 -54.12
CA GLN A 591 33.31 -43.28 -54.95
C GLN A 591 34.47 -42.32 -55.20
N ARG A 592 34.24 -41.06 -55.59
CA ARG A 592 35.30 -40.04 -55.76
C ARG A 592 36.15 -39.81 -54.51
N ILE A 593 35.56 -39.81 -53.31
CA ILE A 593 36.32 -39.67 -52.05
C ILE A 593 37.15 -40.92 -51.76
N LEU A 594 36.61 -42.12 -52.01
CA LEU A 594 37.37 -43.37 -51.89
C LEU A 594 38.48 -43.47 -52.95
N ASP A 595 38.20 -43.08 -54.19
CA ASP A 595 39.16 -42.98 -55.31
C ASP A 595 40.25 -41.93 -55.01
N LEU A 596 39.93 -40.85 -54.29
CA LEU A 596 40.92 -39.89 -53.80
C LEU A 596 41.82 -40.51 -52.71
N GLY A 597 41.24 -41.34 -51.82
CA GLY A 597 42.01 -42.18 -50.87
C GLY A 597 42.84 -43.28 -51.54
N GLU A 598 42.48 -43.70 -52.76
CA GLU A 598 43.21 -44.64 -53.62
C GLU A 598 44.09 -43.95 -54.68
N SER A 599 44.17 -42.62 -54.68
CA SER A 599 44.94 -41.84 -55.65
C SER A 599 46.46 -41.94 -55.42
N ALA A 600 47.25 -41.23 -56.23
CA ALA A 600 48.70 -41.10 -56.01
C ALA A 600 49.08 -40.53 -54.62
N LEU A 601 48.13 -39.92 -53.89
CA LEU A 601 48.33 -39.47 -52.50
C LEU A 601 48.24 -40.61 -51.46
N LYS A 602 47.73 -41.79 -51.82
CA LYS A 602 47.56 -42.96 -50.93
C LYS A 602 48.86 -43.38 -50.23
N ASN A 603 49.92 -43.47 -51.03
CA ASN A 603 51.27 -43.85 -50.59
C ASN A 603 52.19 -42.61 -50.51
N PHE A 604 51.64 -41.40 -50.35
CA PHE A 604 52.47 -40.21 -50.24
C PHE A 604 53.25 -40.25 -48.92
N ASP A 605 54.57 -40.28 -49.05
CA ASP A 605 55.50 -40.36 -47.94
C ASP A 605 56.58 -39.29 -48.13
N SER A 606 56.58 -38.31 -47.22
CA SER A 606 57.59 -37.24 -47.24
C SER A 606 59.01 -37.75 -46.94
N GLY A 607 59.16 -38.93 -46.32
CA GLY A 607 60.44 -39.59 -46.07
C GLY A 607 61.19 -39.87 -47.38
N GLN A 608 60.51 -40.41 -48.40
CA GLN A 608 61.10 -40.60 -49.73
C GLN A 608 61.63 -39.31 -50.37
N PHE A 609 61.03 -38.15 -50.08
CA PHE A 609 61.55 -36.86 -50.56
C PHE A 609 62.74 -36.36 -49.74
N VAL A 610 62.84 -36.71 -48.44
CA VAL A 610 64.03 -36.44 -47.63
C VAL A 610 65.18 -37.34 -48.07
N ASP A 611 64.97 -38.66 -48.06
CA ASP A 611 66.03 -39.66 -48.27
C ASP A 611 66.69 -39.53 -49.64
N ASN A 612 65.92 -39.32 -50.72
CA ASN A 612 66.46 -39.18 -52.08
C ASN A 612 67.10 -37.80 -52.37
N LEU A 613 67.03 -36.82 -51.45
CA LEU A 613 67.56 -35.46 -51.65
C LEU A 613 68.60 -35.01 -50.62
N ASN A 614 68.79 -35.79 -49.55
CA ASN A 614 69.77 -35.49 -48.50
C ASN A 614 71.21 -35.87 -48.90
N ASP A 615 71.37 -36.68 -49.95
CA ASP A 615 72.67 -37.02 -50.53
C ASP A 615 73.36 -35.82 -51.20
N THR A 616 74.69 -35.77 -51.13
CA THR A 616 75.46 -34.70 -51.78
C THR A 616 75.41 -34.85 -53.30
N ILE A 617 74.91 -33.80 -53.99
CA ILE A 617 74.74 -33.74 -55.45
C ILE A 617 76.03 -34.11 -56.22
N THR A 618 77.19 -33.72 -55.68
CA THR A 618 78.53 -34.07 -56.19
C THR A 618 79.40 -34.57 -55.04
N LYS A 619 80.21 -35.61 -55.29
CA LYS A 619 81.08 -36.25 -54.28
C LYS A 619 82.13 -35.31 -53.67
N HIS A 620 82.61 -34.35 -54.46
CA HIS A 620 83.57 -33.32 -54.06
C HIS A 620 83.04 -31.94 -54.46
N SER A 621 83.51 -30.88 -53.79
CA SER A 621 83.15 -29.50 -54.12
C SER A 621 83.73 -29.10 -55.48
N LEU A 622 82.88 -28.66 -56.41
CA LEU A 622 83.33 -28.23 -57.74
C LEU A 622 84.20 -26.97 -57.65
N THR A 623 83.85 -26.06 -56.74
CA THR A 623 84.64 -24.86 -56.42
C THR A 623 86.00 -25.19 -55.78
N GLU A 624 86.11 -26.27 -54.99
CA GLU A 624 87.40 -26.72 -54.43
C GLU A 624 88.32 -27.25 -55.54
N ILE A 625 87.80 -28.11 -56.41
CA ILE A 625 88.51 -28.63 -57.60
C ILE A 625 88.93 -27.45 -58.50
N ALA A 626 88.04 -26.49 -58.75
CA ALA A 626 88.33 -25.31 -59.56
C ALA A 626 89.49 -24.46 -59.00
N ASN A 627 89.50 -24.21 -57.70
CA ASN A 627 90.59 -23.46 -57.06
C ASN A 627 91.92 -24.23 -57.15
N GLN A 628 91.92 -25.54 -56.89
CA GLN A 628 93.15 -26.33 -57.00
C GLN A 628 93.65 -26.46 -58.46
N LEU A 629 92.75 -26.50 -59.46
CA LEU A 629 93.10 -26.42 -60.87
C LEU A 629 93.76 -25.08 -61.23
N ARG A 630 93.27 -23.96 -60.68
CA ARG A 630 93.88 -22.63 -60.86
C ARG A 630 95.27 -22.55 -60.21
N GLU A 631 95.42 -23.04 -58.98
CA GLU A 631 96.74 -23.08 -58.30
C GLU A 631 97.73 -24.01 -59.02
N THR A 632 97.24 -25.10 -59.61
CA THR A 632 98.07 -25.99 -60.45
C THR A 632 98.47 -25.28 -61.74
N ALA A 633 97.55 -24.57 -62.41
CA ALA A 633 97.87 -23.76 -63.58
C ALA A 633 98.88 -22.63 -63.28
N LYS A 634 98.80 -21.97 -62.12
CA LYS A 634 99.82 -20.98 -61.69
C LYS A 634 101.22 -21.56 -61.55
N LYS A 635 101.36 -22.85 -61.22
CA LYS A 635 102.64 -23.56 -61.04
C LYS A 635 103.27 -24.06 -62.36
N ILE A 636 102.53 -24.04 -63.47
CA ILE A 636 103.05 -24.37 -64.80
C ILE A 636 103.73 -23.12 -65.37
N THR A 637 105.05 -23.16 -65.53
CA THR A 637 105.87 -22.03 -66.03
C THR A 637 106.57 -22.30 -67.36
N SER A 638 106.51 -23.52 -67.91
CA SER A 638 107.03 -23.83 -69.25
C SER A 638 106.04 -23.37 -70.33
N ASP A 639 106.56 -22.73 -71.38
CA ASP A 639 105.78 -22.29 -72.54
C ASP A 639 105.30 -23.46 -73.42
N ASP A 640 105.97 -24.63 -73.32
CA ASP A 640 105.56 -25.87 -74.00
C ASP A 640 104.25 -26.46 -73.47
N MET A 641 103.80 -26.01 -72.29
CA MET A 641 102.62 -26.55 -71.57
C MET A 641 101.50 -25.50 -71.40
N LYS A 642 101.52 -24.47 -72.26
CA LYS A 642 100.61 -23.33 -72.23
C LYS A 642 99.16 -23.73 -72.58
N ASP A 643 98.97 -24.75 -73.42
CA ASP A 643 97.67 -25.35 -73.72
C ASP A 643 97.05 -25.99 -72.46
N VAL A 644 97.83 -26.76 -71.71
CA VAL A 644 97.44 -27.34 -70.41
C VAL A 644 97.14 -26.22 -69.42
N GLN A 645 98.00 -25.20 -69.29
CA GLN A 645 97.76 -24.08 -68.37
C GLN A 645 96.42 -23.37 -68.64
N VAL A 646 96.12 -23.05 -69.91
CA VAL A 646 94.87 -22.40 -70.30
C VAL A 646 93.68 -23.34 -70.10
N SER A 647 93.80 -24.61 -70.48
CA SER A 647 92.73 -25.59 -70.31
C SER A 647 92.35 -25.80 -68.84
N LEU A 648 93.32 -25.94 -67.93
CA LEU A 648 93.06 -26.07 -66.49
C LEU A 648 92.33 -24.84 -65.92
N ARG A 649 92.65 -23.61 -66.39
CA ARG A 649 91.91 -22.39 -66.00
C ARG A 649 90.49 -22.36 -66.56
N ASN A 650 90.29 -22.79 -67.80
CA ASN A 650 88.98 -22.84 -68.43
C ASN A 650 88.06 -23.89 -67.78
N GLN A 651 88.58 -25.09 -67.50
CA GLN A 651 87.79 -26.13 -66.80
C GLN A 651 87.52 -25.75 -65.34
N ALA A 652 88.41 -25.02 -64.66
CA ALA A 652 88.11 -24.41 -63.37
C ALA A 652 86.97 -23.38 -63.45
N LEU A 653 86.94 -22.54 -64.49
CA LEU A 653 85.84 -21.61 -64.73
C LEU A 653 84.53 -22.34 -65.02
N HIS A 654 84.53 -23.42 -65.81
CA HIS A 654 83.35 -24.26 -66.03
C HIS A 654 82.84 -24.87 -64.72
N LEU A 655 83.72 -25.40 -63.87
CA LEU A 655 83.36 -26.00 -62.58
C LEU A 655 82.70 -25.00 -61.63
N GLU A 656 83.25 -23.80 -61.47
CA GLU A 656 82.59 -22.73 -60.70
C GLU A 656 81.27 -22.27 -61.34
N THR A 657 81.21 -22.22 -62.68
CA THR A 657 79.98 -21.86 -63.40
C THR A 657 78.87 -22.90 -63.15
N TYR A 658 79.21 -24.19 -63.10
CA TYR A 658 78.27 -25.26 -62.76
C TYR A 658 77.91 -25.27 -61.26
N ASP A 659 78.85 -24.98 -60.36
CA ASP A 659 78.57 -24.87 -58.92
C ASP A 659 77.56 -23.74 -58.65
N GLN A 660 77.79 -22.56 -59.24
CA GLN A 660 76.97 -21.37 -59.06
C GLN A 660 75.60 -21.45 -59.76
N ASN A 661 75.54 -21.95 -61.00
CA ASN A 661 74.33 -21.90 -61.82
C ASN A 661 73.52 -23.20 -61.87
N LEU A 662 74.06 -24.32 -61.37
CA LEU A 662 73.37 -25.62 -61.30
C LEU A 662 73.32 -26.15 -59.86
N VAL A 663 74.48 -26.38 -59.22
CA VAL A 663 74.53 -27.05 -57.89
C VAL A 663 73.86 -26.22 -56.79
N ILE A 664 74.11 -24.91 -56.71
CA ILE A 664 73.48 -24.03 -55.70
C ILE A 664 71.96 -23.90 -55.93
N PRO A 665 71.44 -23.63 -57.15
CA PRO A 665 70.02 -23.70 -57.44
C PRO A 665 69.39 -25.04 -57.09
N MET A 666 70.03 -26.17 -57.42
CA MET A 666 69.54 -27.50 -57.07
C MET A 666 69.44 -27.72 -55.56
N LYS A 667 70.43 -27.27 -54.76
CA LYS A 667 70.37 -27.34 -53.28
C LYS A 667 69.22 -26.53 -52.69
N ASN A 668 69.00 -25.32 -53.21
CA ASN A 668 67.91 -24.46 -52.74
C ASN A 668 66.54 -25.05 -53.13
N GLN A 669 66.43 -25.59 -54.34
CA GLN A 669 65.23 -26.25 -54.84
C GLN A 669 64.93 -27.56 -54.11
N SER A 670 65.93 -28.39 -53.80
CA SER A 670 65.73 -29.62 -53.03
C SER A 670 65.27 -29.33 -51.59
N ALA A 671 65.85 -28.32 -50.94
CA ALA A 671 65.42 -27.88 -49.61
C ALA A 671 63.97 -27.36 -49.60
N GLU A 672 63.55 -26.59 -50.62
CA GLU A 672 62.13 -26.19 -50.72
C GLU A 672 61.22 -27.39 -51.05
N LEU A 673 61.65 -28.32 -51.91
CA LEU A 673 60.87 -29.53 -52.23
C LEU A 673 60.65 -30.43 -51.00
N ILE A 674 61.68 -30.64 -50.18
CA ILE A 674 61.57 -31.34 -48.88
C ILE A 674 60.57 -30.61 -47.97
N ARG A 675 60.71 -29.28 -47.82
CA ARG A 675 59.81 -28.49 -46.95
C ARG A 675 58.35 -28.58 -47.40
N LEU A 676 58.11 -28.53 -48.71
CA LEU A 676 56.77 -28.69 -49.28
C LEU A 676 56.22 -30.12 -49.11
N ALA A 677 57.08 -31.15 -49.20
CA ALA A 677 56.68 -32.54 -48.97
C ALA A 677 56.27 -32.82 -47.52
N GLN A 678 57.01 -32.28 -46.54
CA GLN A 678 56.69 -32.42 -45.12
C GLN A 678 55.41 -31.65 -44.73
N ASP A 679 55.26 -30.42 -45.23
CA ASP A 679 54.06 -29.59 -45.10
C ASP A 679 52.82 -30.23 -45.77
N LEU A 680 53.02 -30.99 -46.86
CA LEU A 680 51.99 -31.80 -47.50
C LEU A 680 51.58 -33.00 -46.63
N ASP A 681 52.52 -33.82 -46.13
CA ASP A 681 52.20 -34.96 -45.24
C ASP A 681 51.44 -34.52 -43.99
N GLN A 682 51.89 -33.46 -43.32
CA GLN A 682 51.22 -32.93 -42.13
C GLN A 682 49.78 -32.47 -42.43
N THR A 683 49.51 -31.96 -43.65
CA THR A 683 48.16 -31.53 -44.04
C THR A 683 47.22 -32.71 -44.38
N LEU A 684 47.76 -33.91 -44.67
CA LEU A 684 47.00 -35.09 -45.10
C LEU A 684 46.52 -36.01 -43.95
N ARG A 685 46.81 -35.68 -42.68
CA ARG A 685 46.50 -36.52 -41.50
C ARG A 685 45.16 -36.18 -40.83
N TYR A 686 44.49 -37.18 -40.26
CA TYR A 686 43.28 -37.03 -39.44
C TYR A 686 43.34 -37.92 -38.20
N LYS A 687 43.01 -37.38 -37.01
CA LYS A 687 43.08 -38.13 -35.73
C LYS A 687 44.41 -38.90 -35.58
N ASP A 688 45.50 -38.23 -35.97
CA ASP A 688 46.90 -38.72 -36.06
C ASP A 688 47.17 -39.92 -37.01
N ARG A 689 46.18 -40.36 -37.78
CA ARG A 689 46.30 -41.46 -38.75
C ARG A 689 46.82 -41.00 -40.13
N PRO A 690 47.45 -41.89 -40.90
CA PRO A 690 47.76 -41.67 -42.31
C PRO A 690 46.50 -41.42 -43.15
N PHE A 691 46.68 -40.79 -44.32
CA PHE A 691 45.61 -40.45 -45.25
C PHE A 691 44.75 -41.67 -45.64
N GLN A 692 45.40 -42.80 -45.94
CA GLN A 692 44.75 -44.06 -46.34
C GLN A 692 43.77 -44.62 -45.29
N GLU A 693 44.09 -44.54 -43.99
CA GLU A 693 43.18 -44.98 -42.92
C GLU A 693 42.07 -43.95 -42.64
N SER A 694 42.39 -42.68 -42.85
CA SER A 694 41.53 -41.54 -42.51
C SER A 694 40.29 -41.47 -43.37
N ILE A 695 40.43 -41.68 -44.69
CA ILE A 695 39.35 -41.54 -45.66
C ILE A 695 38.21 -42.57 -45.47
N PRO A 696 38.46 -43.89 -45.33
CA PRO A 696 37.39 -44.86 -45.08
C PRO A 696 36.66 -44.63 -43.74
N LEU A 697 37.37 -44.21 -42.70
CA LEU A 697 36.77 -43.87 -41.40
C LEU A 697 35.87 -42.63 -41.52
N LEU A 698 36.33 -41.60 -42.23
CA LEU A 698 35.58 -40.37 -42.50
C LEU A 698 34.29 -40.65 -43.30
N VAL A 699 34.39 -41.46 -44.36
CA VAL A 699 33.21 -41.92 -45.13
C VAL A 699 32.25 -42.72 -44.24
N SER A 700 32.76 -43.62 -43.39
CA SER A 700 31.93 -44.41 -42.46
C SER A 700 31.22 -43.55 -41.39
N GLU A 701 31.88 -42.50 -40.89
CA GLU A 701 31.26 -41.51 -39.98
C GLU A 701 30.16 -40.71 -40.69
N ILE A 702 30.37 -40.31 -41.94
CA ILE A 702 29.37 -39.60 -42.77
C ILE A 702 28.19 -40.50 -43.17
N GLU A 703 28.43 -41.78 -43.48
CA GLU A 703 27.35 -42.73 -43.75
C GLU A 703 26.50 -43.03 -42.50
N ARG A 704 27.09 -42.99 -41.30
CA ARG A 704 26.33 -43.03 -40.03
C ARG A 704 25.48 -41.77 -39.85
N ALA A 705 26.05 -40.59 -40.12
CA ALA A 705 25.32 -39.32 -40.08
C ALA A 705 24.09 -39.33 -41.03
N GLN A 706 24.31 -39.77 -42.27
CA GLN A 706 23.26 -39.88 -43.28
C GLN A 706 22.19 -40.90 -42.89
N ASN A 707 22.56 -42.09 -42.42
CA ASN A 707 21.59 -43.10 -41.95
C ASN A 707 20.76 -42.60 -40.77
N PHE A 708 21.36 -41.91 -39.80
CA PHE A 708 20.65 -41.32 -38.67
C PHE A 708 19.65 -40.26 -39.14
N ILE A 709 20.06 -39.35 -40.03
CA ILE A 709 19.17 -38.31 -40.57
C ILE A 709 18.01 -38.93 -41.37
N GLN A 710 18.26 -39.94 -42.19
CA GLN A 710 17.26 -40.64 -43.02
C GLN A 710 16.27 -41.53 -42.25
N LYS A 711 16.55 -41.92 -41.00
CA LYS A 711 15.74 -42.89 -40.23
C LYS A 711 15.23 -42.33 -38.90
N ASP A 712 16.11 -41.71 -38.14
CA ASP A 712 15.87 -41.25 -36.77
C ASP A 712 15.70 -39.73 -36.69
N GLY A 713 16.15 -38.98 -37.70
CA GLY A 713 16.13 -37.53 -37.77
C GLY A 713 14.73 -36.92 -37.61
N ARG A 714 13.80 -37.23 -38.51
CA ARG A 714 12.41 -36.77 -38.42
C ARG A 714 11.71 -37.24 -37.14
N PRO A 715 11.76 -38.52 -36.71
CA PRO A 715 11.25 -38.95 -35.40
C PRO A 715 11.82 -38.14 -34.23
N PHE A 716 13.12 -37.88 -34.20
CA PHE A 716 13.78 -37.11 -33.13
C PHE A 716 13.34 -35.64 -33.10
N VAL A 717 13.30 -34.97 -34.27
CA VAL A 717 12.87 -33.57 -34.35
C VAL A 717 11.38 -33.45 -34.00
N LYS A 718 10.53 -34.37 -34.48
CA LYS A 718 9.09 -34.37 -34.16
C LYS A 718 8.83 -34.61 -32.66
N ALA A 719 9.44 -35.64 -32.06
CA ALA A 719 9.31 -35.90 -30.62
C ALA A 719 9.84 -34.73 -29.76
N THR A 720 10.88 -34.03 -30.23
CA THR A 720 11.38 -32.82 -29.57
C THR A 720 10.37 -31.68 -29.63
N ALA A 721 9.79 -31.42 -30.80
CA ALA A 721 8.74 -30.42 -30.96
C ALA A 721 7.46 -30.76 -30.17
N GLU A 722 7.08 -32.03 -30.03
CA GLU A 722 5.93 -32.46 -29.23
C GLU A 722 6.10 -32.24 -27.72
N ASN A 723 7.31 -32.40 -27.18
CA ASN A 723 7.61 -32.07 -25.78
C ASN A 723 7.67 -30.54 -25.58
N PHE A 724 8.33 -29.82 -26.48
CA PHE A 724 8.42 -28.35 -26.45
C PHE A 724 7.03 -27.70 -26.47
N THR A 725 6.17 -28.10 -27.41
CA THR A 725 4.83 -27.52 -27.56
C THR A 725 3.94 -27.77 -26.34
N ARG A 726 4.07 -28.92 -25.67
CA ARG A 726 3.42 -29.20 -24.38
C ARG A 726 3.92 -28.28 -23.26
N TYR A 727 5.22 -28.00 -23.19
CA TYR A 727 5.76 -27.04 -22.21
C TYR A 727 5.29 -25.61 -22.49
N PHE A 728 5.34 -25.19 -23.76
CA PHE A 728 4.92 -23.86 -24.22
C PHE A 728 3.44 -23.57 -23.89
N ALA A 729 2.55 -24.53 -24.13
CA ALA A 729 1.14 -24.44 -23.72
C ALA A 729 1.01 -24.38 -22.18
N GLY A 730 1.78 -25.18 -21.44
CA GLY A 730 1.76 -25.22 -19.99
C GLY A 730 2.23 -23.93 -19.29
N GLU A 731 3.15 -23.16 -19.88
CA GLU A 731 3.50 -21.81 -19.37
C GLU A 731 2.34 -20.82 -19.60
N ILE A 732 1.67 -20.87 -20.76
CA ILE A 732 0.50 -20.02 -21.06
C ILE A 732 -0.65 -20.33 -20.09
N GLU A 733 -0.99 -21.61 -19.92
CA GLU A 733 -2.02 -22.04 -18.96
C GLU A 733 -1.69 -21.61 -17.52
N ARG A 734 -0.42 -21.68 -17.11
CA ARG A 734 -0.02 -21.24 -15.76
C ARG A 734 -0.08 -19.73 -15.60
N TYR A 735 0.25 -18.96 -16.63
CA TYR A 735 0.04 -17.51 -16.62
C TYR A 735 -1.45 -17.15 -16.48
N LEU A 736 -2.32 -17.74 -17.29
CA LEU A 736 -3.76 -17.44 -17.27
C LEU A 736 -4.39 -17.78 -15.90
N ASN A 737 -4.06 -18.94 -15.33
CA ASN A 737 -4.50 -19.30 -13.98
C ASN A 737 -3.92 -18.37 -12.89
N MET A 738 -2.69 -17.86 -13.05
CA MET A 738 -2.09 -16.87 -12.15
C MET A 738 -2.81 -15.51 -12.24
N VAL A 739 -3.22 -15.07 -13.44
CA VAL A 739 -4.04 -13.87 -13.65
C VAL A 739 -5.40 -14.03 -12.97
N VAL A 740 -6.12 -15.13 -13.20
CA VAL A 740 -7.40 -15.45 -12.55
C VAL A 740 -7.27 -15.35 -11.03
N PHE A 741 -6.31 -16.08 -10.45
CA PHE A 741 -6.09 -16.08 -8.99
C PHE A 741 -5.71 -14.70 -8.44
N ALA A 742 -4.90 -13.92 -9.18
CA ALA A 742 -4.52 -12.57 -8.78
C ALA A 742 -5.74 -11.63 -8.75
N VAL A 743 -6.55 -11.61 -9.81
CA VAL A 743 -7.78 -10.79 -9.92
C VAL A 743 -8.80 -11.17 -8.85
N GLU A 744 -9.02 -12.47 -8.65
CA GLU A 744 -9.99 -12.95 -7.67
C GLU A 744 -9.58 -12.73 -6.22
N LYS A 745 -8.31 -13.00 -5.84
CA LYS A 745 -7.91 -13.22 -4.44
C LYS A 745 -6.78 -12.29 -3.93
N LYS A 746 -6.10 -11.52 -4.80
CA LYS A 746 -5.02 -10.59 -4.39
C LYS A 746 -5.29 -9.12 -4.72
N ILE A 747 -5.86 -8.81 -5.87
CA ILE A 747 -6.01 -7.44 -6.39
C ILE A 747 -7.22 -6.75 -5.75
N GLY A 748 -7.03 -5.50 -5.30
CA GLY A 748 -8.15 -4.67 -4.81
C GLY A 748 -8.87 -5.21 -3.57
N ILE A 749 -8.14 -5.75 -2.57
CA ILE A 749 -8.71 -6.15 -1.27
C ILE A 749 -9.41 -4.94 -0.63
N CYS A 750 -10.70 -5.05 -0.35
CA CYS A 750 -11.58 -3.90 -0.07
C CYS A 750 -11.49 -3.33 1.37
N ALA A 751 -10.56 -3.83 2.20
CA ALA A 751 -10.33 -3.35 3.57
C ALA A 751 -10.24 -1.82 3.72
N PRO A 752 -9.56 -1.06 2.82
CA PRO A 752 -9.50 0.40 2.94
C PRO A 752 -10.86 1.08 2.77
N MET A 753 -11.82 0.47 2.07
CA MET A 753 -13.17 1.04 1.90
C MET A 753 -14.05 0.77 3.12
N ALA A 754 -13.85 -0.35 3.82
CA ALA A 754 -14.42 -0.56 5.15
C ALA A 754 -13.88 0.51 6.13
N GLN A 755 -12.58 0.80 6.10
CA GLN A 755 -11.96 1.85 6.91
C GLN A 755 -12.49 3.27 6.56
N VAL A 756 -12.83 3.56 5.30
CA VAL A 756 -13.55 4.79 4.90
C VAL A 756 -14.96 4.84 5.53
N TYR A 757 -15.70 3.72 5.49
CA TYR A 757 -17.05 3.64 6.05
C TYR A 757 -17.06 3.80 7.58
N ASP A 758 -16.20 3.06 8.28
CA ASP A 758 -16.03 3.15 9.74
C ASP A 758 -15.62 4.58 10.18
N SER A 759 -14.79 5.27 9.39
CA SER A 759 -14.43 6.68 9.64
C SER A 759 -15.65 7.61 9.52
N GLY A 760 -16.56 7.34 8.59
CA GLY A 760 -17.86 7.99 8.48
C GLY A 760 -18.76 7.75 9.71
N ILE A 761 -18.79 6.53 10.25
CA ILE A 761 -19.50 6.21 11.50
C ILE A 761 -18.94 7.04 12.66
N VAL A 762 -17.61 7.11 12.81
CA VAL A 762 -16.97 7.89 13.89
C VAL A 762 -17.31 9.38 13.76
N ALA A 763 -17.20 9.95 12.56
CA ALA A 763 -17.49 11.36 12.30
C ALA A 763 -18.95 11.74 12.60
N VAL A 764 -19.93 10.91 12.19
CA VAL A 764 -21.35 11.21 12.43
C VAL A 764 -21.74 10.85 13.87
N CYS A 765 -21.49 9.61 14.29
CA CYS A 765 -22.08 9.09 15.52
C CYS A 765 -21.28 9.45 16.76
N ASN A 766 -19.96 9.31 16.73
CA ASN A 766 -19.14 9.50 17.93
C ASN A 766 -18.64 10.95 18.10
N ASN A 767 -18.52 11.71 17.00
CA ASN A 767 -18.14 13.12 17.04
C ASN A 767 -19.33 14.10 17.06
N ILE A 768 -20.53 13.74 16.56
CA ILE A 768 -21.72 14.62 16.58
C ILE A 768 -22.83 14.07 17.49
N VAL A 769 -23.33 12.86 17.26
CA VAL A 769 -24.52 12.33 17.96
C VAL A 769 -24.25 12.00 19.45
N ASP A 770 -23.07 11.50 19.78
CA ASP A 770 -22.68 11.24 21.18
C ASP A 770 -22.59 12.55 22.00
N PRO A 771 -21.88 13.61 21.55
CA PRO A 771 -21.94 14.94 22.17
C PRO A 771 -23.34 15.56 22.23
N LEU A 772 -24.17 15.43 21.18
CA LEU A 772 -25.57 15.88 21.21
C LEU A 772 -26.36 15.23 22.35
N ASN A 773 -26.17 13.93 22.56
CA ASN A 773 -26.81 13.21 23.66
C ASN A 773 -26.22 13.56 25.04
N GLY A 774 -24.92 13.84 25.11
CA GLY A 774 -24.29 14.37 26.32
C GLY A 774 -24.80 15.77 26.72
N PHE A 775 -25.12 16.63 25.75
CA PHE A 775 -25.62 17.98 26.01
C PHE A 775 -26.97 17.98 26.73
N TRP A 776 -27.99 17.30 26.18
CA TRP A 776 -29.31 17.28 26.84
C TRP A 776 -29.24 16.56 28.19
N ALA A 777 -28.41 15.52 28.33
CA ALA A 777 -28.22 14.81 29.60
C ALA A 777 -27.65 15.73 30.69
N GLY A 778 -26.64 16.55 30.38
CA GLY A 778 -26.09 17.55 31.31
C GLY A 778 -27.10 18.63 31.71
N VAL A 779 -27.91 19.11 30.77
CA VAL A 779 -28.97 20.10 31.04
C VAL A 779 -30.09 19.50 31.90
N VAL A 780 -30.57 18.29 31.60
CA VAL A 780 -31.58 17.59 32.39
C VAL A 780 -31.08 17.32 33.82
N TRP A 781 -29.81 16.94 33.98
CA TRP A 781 -29.18 16.77 35.30
C TRP A 781 -29.25 18.06 36.14
N CYS A 782 -28.94 19.22 35.56
CA CYS A 782 -29.11 20.51 36.23
C CYS A 782 -30.58 20.80 36.60
N VAL A 783 -31.53 20.58 35.69
CA VAL A 783 -32.97 20.81 35.94
C VAL A 783 -33.50 19.93 37.08
N LEU A 784 -33.10 18.66 37.15
CA LEU A 784 -33.46 17.75 38.24
C LEU A 784 -32.92 18.23 39.61
N LEU A 785 -31.69 18.77 39.64
CA LEU A 785 -31.07 19.32 40.85
C LEU A 785 -31.61 20.71 41.25
N PHE A 786 -32.23 21.46 40.33
CA PHE A 786 -32.86 22.74 40.65
C PHE A 786 -34.04 22.60 41.62
N LEU A 787 -34.84 21.53 41.53
CA LEU A 787 -36.00 21.32 42.42
C LEU A 787 -35.62 21.23 43.92
N PRO A 788 -34.69 20.36 44.37
CA PRO A 788 -34.22 20.37 45.75
C PRO A 788 -33.43 21.65 46.08
N THR A 789 -32.70 22.24 45.12
CA THR A 789 -31.94 23.49 45.33
C THR A 789 -32.87 24.66 45.67
N LEU A 790 -34.01 24.80 45.00
CA LEU A 790 -35.04 25.80 45.32
C LEU A 790 -35.52 25.65 46.77
N ILE A 791 -35.83 24.43 47.21
CA ILE A 791 -36.30 24.16 48.58
C ILE A 791 -35.22 24.53 49.61
N VAL A 792 -33.96 24.12 49.37
CA VAL A 792 -32.84 24.40 50.28
C VAL A 792 -32.52 25.89 50.32
N ALA A 793 -32.39 26.55 49.17
CA ALA A 793 -32.07 27.98 49.06
C ALA A 793 -33.13 28.86 49.74
N VAL A 794 -34.42 28.57 49.56
CA VAL A 794 -35.53 29.32 50.18
C VAL A 794 -35.58 29.14 51.70
N LYS A 795 -35.19 27.97 52.24
CA LYS A 795 -35.09 27.78 53.69
C LYS A 795 -33.83 28.40 54.26
N LEU A 796 -32.70 28.28 53.56
CA LEU A 796 -31.39 28.77 53.99
C LEU A 796 -31.30 30.31 53.98
N SER A 797 -31.91 30.98 52.99
CA SER A 797 -31.99 32.45 52.91
C SER A 797 -32.64 33.06 54.15
N GLY A 798 -33.77 32.48 54.61
CA GLY A 798 -34.44 32.88 55.85
C GLY A 798 -33.62 32.65 57.14
N LEU A 799 -32.65 31.70 57.13
CA LEU A 799 -31.71 31.52 58.24
C LEU A 799 -30.49 32.45 58.14
N TYR A 800 -30.14 32.92 56.94
CA TYR A 800 -29.04 33.85 56.70
C TYR A 800 -29.38 35.31 57.00
N GLN A 801 -30.67 35.67 57.03
CA GLN A 801 -31.16 37.01 57.41
C GLN A 801 -31.25 37.23 58.93
N LYS A 802 -30.93 36.23 59.76
CA LYS A 802 -30.99 36.35 61.22
C LYS A 802 -29.75 37.06 61.78
N SER A 803 -29.99 38.17 62.45
CA SER A 803 -29.05 38.95 63.26
C SER A 803 -28.59 38.20 64.52
N ASP A 804 -27.47 38.64 65.11
CA ASP A 804 -27.06 38.19 66.44
C ASP A 804 -27.90 38.84 67.55
N PRO A 805 -28.19 38.11 68.65
CA PRO A 805 -28.62 38.73 69.89
C PRO A 805 -27.52 39.66 70.42
N TYR A 806 -27.88 40.90 70.77
CA TYR A 806 -26.93 41.91 71.21
C TYR A 806 -26.18 41.45 72.48
N PRO A 807 -24.82 41.39 72.49
CA PRO A 807 -24.04 40.90 73.61
C PRO A 807 -23.84 42.00 74.68
N GLY A 808 -24.95 42.45 75.27
CA GLY A 808 -24.97 43.38 76.40
C GLY A 808 -26.15 43.06 77.33
N PRO A 809 -26.06 43.39 78.63
CA PRO A 809 -27.19 43.26 79.54
C PRO A 809 -28.36 44.12 79.05
N LEU A 810 -29.59 43.64 79.25
CA LEU A 810 -30.80 44.41 78.98
C LEU A 810 -30.96 45.53 80.01
N VAL A 811 -30.32 46.64 79.68
CA VAL A 811 -30.45 47.97 80.31
C VAL A 811 -31.84 48.50 79.91
N GLU A 812 -32.87 48.17 80.71
CA GLU A 812 -34.25 48.64 80.52
C GLU A 812 -34.26 50.18 80.48
N SER A 813 -34.88 50.77 79.45
CA SER A 813 -34.74 52.19 79.12
C SER A 813 -35.60 53.12 79.99
N GLU A 814 -35.50 52.97 81.32
CA GLU A 814 -36.32 53.67 82.31
C GLU A 814 -35.75 55.07 82.68
N TYR A 815 -34.49 55.36 82.33
CA TYR A 815 -33.75 56.55 82.79
C TYR A 815 -33.83 57.77 81.86
N LEU A 816 -34.63 57.74 80.79
CA LEU A 816 -34.71 58.83 79.80
C LEU A 816 -35.97 59.70 79.91
N TYR A 817 -36.84 59.45 80.89
CA TYR A 817 -38.06 60.24 81.13
C TYR A 817 -37.91 61.25 82.28
N ASP A 818 -37.20 60.89 83.36
CA ASP A 818 -37.11 61.71 84.58
C ASP A 818 -36.31 63.02 84.40
N ALA A 819 -35.52 63.15 83.33
CA ALA A 819 -34.70 64.34 83.05
C ALA A 819 -35.51 65.60 82.67
N TYR A 820 -36.83 65.48 82.45
CA TYR A 820 -37.71 66.58 82.02
C TYR A 820 -38.87 66.89 82.98
N SER A 821 -39.06 66.12 84.05
CA SER A 821 -40.19 66.28 84.98
C SER A 821 -39.91 67.17 86.20
N GLU A 822 -38.64 67.43 86.55
CA GLU A 822 -38.30 68.27 87.70
C GLU A 822 -38.09 69.76 87.33
N ARG A 823 -39.19 70.46 87.03
CA ARG A 823 -39.33 71.90 87.29
C ARG A 823 -40.80 72.31 87.41
N ASP A 824 -41.05 73.16 88.39
CA ASP A 824 -42.27 73.97 88.59
C ASP A 824 -43.61 73.21 88.69
N HIS A 825 -43.98 72.77 89.90
CA HIS A 825 -44.74 73.64 90.82
C HIS A 825 -45.00 73.00 92.21
N ILE A 826 -45.29 73.85 93.20
CA ILE A 826 -45.44 73.54 94.63
C ILE A 826 -46.91 73.15 94.96
N PRO A 827 -47.17 72.24 95.92
CA PRO A 827 -48.43 71.46 95.94
C PRO A 827 -49.54 72.03 96.85
N LEU A 828 -50.77 71.50 96.68
CA LEU A 828 -51.83 71.62 97.69
C LEU A 828 -52.76 70.39 97.75
N ALA A 829 -52.88 69.83 98.96
CA ALA A 829 -54.01 69.07 99.54
C ALA A 829 -54.66 67.85 98.83
N ASN A 830 -54.50 66.69 99.49
CA ASN A 830 -55.55 65.71 99.88
C ASN A 830 -56.46 65.01 98.84
N GLY A 831 -56.60 63.68 98.95
CA GLY A 831 -57.76 62.98 98.37
C GLY A 831 -57.78 61.45 98.38
N LEU A 832 -57.97 60.82 99.55
CA LEU A 832 -58.51 59.46 99.76
C LEU A 832 -58.38 58.38 98.65
N LYS A 833 -57.50 57.40 98.93
CA LYS A 833 -57.55 56.04 98.36
C LYS A 833 -58.96 55.44 98.50
N ASN A 834 -59.36 54.57 97.57
CA ASN A 834 -59.98 53.31 97.99
C ASN A 834 -59.68 52.12 97.07
N LYS A 835 -59.42 50.95 97.68
CA LYS A 835 -59.13 49.68 97.00
C LYS A 835 -60.39 48.81 97.00
N ARG A 836 -60.70 48.10 95.91
CA ARG A 836 -61.25 46.73 96.08
C ARG A 836 -60.91 45.73 94.96
N ARG A 837 -60.04 44.81 95.38
CA ARG A 837 -59.60 43.54 94.81
C ARG A 837 -60.69 42.68 94.10
N LYS A 838 -60.25 42.12 92.96
CA LYS A 838 -60.30 40.70 92.54
C LYS A 838 -61.56 40.08 91.92
N ASN A 839 -61.25 39.14 91.01
CA ASN A 839 -61.99 37.95 90.57
C ASN A 839 -63.24 38.18 89.69
N LYS A 840 -63.63 37.23 88.83
CA LYS A 840 -62.88 36.26 87.98
C LYS A 840 -63.89 35.63 86.99
N ASN A 841 -63.37 35.05 85.90
CA ASN A 841 -64.02 34.06 85.04
C ASN A 841 -65.14 34.50 84.07
N GLN A 842 -64.87 34.19 82.79
CA GLN A 842 -65.72 33.41 81.87
C GLN A 842 -66.88 34.06 81.09
N ARG A 843 -66.56 34.22 79.79
CA ARG A 843 -67.21 33.58 78.63
C ARG A 843 -68.55 34.14 78.11
N ARG A 844 -68.55 34.25 76.78
CA ARG A 844 -69.70 34.21 75.85
C ARG A 844 -70.64 35.42 75.91
N ARG A 845 -71.37 35.75 74.83
CA ARG A 845 -71.13 35.66 73.37
C ARG A 845 -72.35 36.34 72.71
N ASP A 846 -72.24 36.67 71.43
CA ASP A 846 -73.38 36.94 70.53
C ASP A 846 -74.18 38.24 70.87
N TYR A 847 -75.03 38.81 70.01
CA TYR A 847 -74.92 39.06 68.56
C TYR A 847 -76.04 40.05 68.16
N TYR A 848 -75.71 41.14 67.47
CA TYR A 848 -76.66 42.13 66.86
C TYR A 848 -77.45 42.95 67.93
N ASP A 849 -77.99 44.15 67.65
CA ASP A 849 -78.66 44.66 66.45
C ASP A 849 -78.22 46.04 65.92
N GLU A 850 -78.70 46.34 64.70
CA GLU A 850 -78.74 47.64 64.01
C GLU A 850 -80.10 48.35 64.35
N PRO A 851 -80.78 49.22 63.54
CA PRO A 851 -80.44 49.97 62.31
C PRO A 851 -80.77 51.49 62.38
N VAL A 852 -80.77 52.16 61.22
CA VAL A 852 -81.37 53.50 60.91
C VAL A 852 -80.61 54.70 61.52
N GLY A 853 -80.40 55.84 60.84
CA GLY A 853 -80.73 56.38 59.51
C GLY A 853 -80.52 57.92 59.58
N SER A 854 -80.43 58.73 58.52
CA SER A 854 -80.77 58.60 57.09
C SER A 854 -80.16 59.78 56.29
N THR A 855 -80.14 59.69 54.94
CA THR A 855 -80.21 60.77 53.91
C THR A 855 -80.01 62.26 54.34
N SER A 856 -79.24 63.09 53.63
CA SER A 856 -79.50 63.48 52.22
C SER A 856 -78.35 64.22 51.51
N HIS A 857 -78.47 64.37 50.19
CA HIS A 857 -77.61 65.11 49.26
C HIS A 857 -77.47 66.63 49.54
N VAL A 858 -76.41 67.25 48.99
CA VAL A 858 -76.45 68.44 48.08
C VAL A 858 -75.09 68.57 47.36
N VAL A 859 -75.00 69.39 46.31
CA VAL A 859 -73.95 69.39 45.28
C VAL A 859 -73.30 70.79 45.09
N ALA A 860 -72.02 70.78 44.67
CA ALA A 860 -71.25 71.81 43.94
C ALA A 860 -70.45 72.94 44.65
N THR A 861 -69.31 73.22 44.00
CA THR A 861 -68.60 74.50 43.77
C THR A 861 -67.74 75.20 44.84
N ALA A 862 -66.45 75.27 44.50
CA ALA A 862 -65.61 76.47 44.35
C ALA A 862 -65.00 77.20 45.58
N ASN A 863 -63.69 77.46 45.44
CA ASN A 863 -62.81 78.39 46.18
C ASN A 863 -63.49 79.77 46.43
N ALA A 864 -63.19 80.58 47.47
CA ALA A 864 -61.85 80.88 47.97
C ALA A 864 -61.79 81.75 49.26
N GLY A 865 -60.82 81.46 50.15
CA GLY A 865 -59.91 82.48 50.73
C GLY A 865 -60.28 83.23 52.03
N ILE A 866 -59.34 84.10 52.45
CA ILE A 866 -59.38 85.07 53.60
C ILE A 866 -59.27 84.35 54.97
N ARG A 867 -58.24 84.53 55.83
CA ARG A 867 -57.13 85.51 56.03
C ARG A 867 -55.88 84.79 56.62
N ASP A 868 -54.68 85.36 56.78
CA ASP A 868 -54.22 86.76 56.66
C ASP A 868 -52.73 86.90 56.23
N THR A 869 -52.35 88.13 55.85
CA THR A 869 -51.00 88.77 55.73
C THR A 869 -49.78 88.07 55.08
N ARG A 870 -48.94 88.90 54.44
CA ARG A 870 -47.67 88.56 53.75
C ARG A 870 -46.62 89.63 54.06
N TYR A 871 -45.36 89.25 54.31
CA TYR A 871 -44.18 90.14 54.16
C TYR A 871 -42.95 89.34 53.71
N ASN A 872 -41.89 90.04 53.29
CA ASN A 872 -40.89 89.57 52.33
C ASN A 872 -39.42 89.57 52.85
N ASP A 873 -38.59 88.77 52.18
CA ASP A 873 -37.13 88.92 51.91
C ASP A 873 -36.12 89.20 53.04
N MET A 874 -35.02 88.43 53.07
CA MET A 874 -33.66 88.89 52.67
C MET A 874 -32.60 87.79 52.82
N ALA A 875 -31.48 87.91 52.08
CA ALA A 875 -30.28 87.08 52.25
C ALA A 875 -28.96 87.86 51.97
N PRO A 876 -28.10 88.00 52.99
CA PRO A 876 -26.66 88.21 52.81
C PRO A 876 -25.81 87.36 53.81
N LYS A 877 -24.49 87.14 53.69
CA LYS A 877 -23.49 87.01 52.59
C LYS A 877 -22.17 86.54 53.25
N HIS A 878 -21.16 86.13 52.44
CA HIS A 878 -19.73 85.86 52.81
C HIS A 878 -19.46 84.75 53.87
N TRP A 879 -18.30 84.09 53.95
CA TRP A 879 -16.96 84.31 53.35
C TRP A 879 -16.34 83.01 52.83
N ASP A 880 -15.38 83.12 51.92
CA ASP A 880 -14.34 82.10 51.71
C ASP A 880 -13.39 82.02 52.93
N GLY A 881 -13.09 80.80 53.39
CA GLY A 881 -12.13 80.57 54.47
C GLY A 881 -11.92 79.09 54.77
N GLY A 882 -10.68 78.62 54.69
CA GLY A 882 -10.32 77.23 55.04
C GLY A 882 -10.43 76.96 56.55
N PRO A 883 -10.64 75.70 56.97
CA PRO A 883 -10.81 75.35 58.39
C PRO A 883 -9.54 75.69 59.21
N PRO A 884 -9.70 76.25 60.43
CA PRO A 884 -8.57 76.78 61.20
C PRO A 884 -7.70 75.68 61.81
N ARG A 885 -6.39 75.96 61.88
CA ARG A 885 -5.36 75.04 62.37
C ARG A 885 -4.82 75.54 63.71
N TYR A 886 -5.14 74.86 64.83
CA TYR A 886 -4.58 75.19 66.15
C TYR A 886 -3.92 74.00 66.85
N GLN A 887 -2.59 74.05 66.85
CA GLN A 887 -1.64 73.69 67.91
C GLN A 887 -1.83 72.36 68.70
N ASN A 888 -0.89 71.43 68.49
CA ASN A 888 -0.59 70.31 69.39
C ASN A 888 -0.07 70.80 70.75
N PRO A 889 -0.30 70.02 71.83
CA PRO A 889 0.84 69.43 72.56
C PRO A 889 0.54 68.00 73.12
N PRO A 890 1.53 67.28 73.66
CA PRO A 890 2.88 67.06 73.10
C PRO A 890 3.31 65.56 73.10
N LEU A 891 4.27 65.24 72.23
CA LEU A 891 5.25 64.14 72.30
C LEU A 891 4.86 62.73 72.85
N ALA A 892 4.98 61.72 71.99
CA ALA A 892 5.21 60.33 72.39
C ALA A 892 6.63 59.88 71.96
N PRO A 893 7.41 59.18 72.81
CA PRO A 893 8.75 58.65 72.49
C PRO A 893 8.70 57.37 71.61
N PRO A 894 9.83 56.91 71.04
CA PRO A 894 9.84 56.22 69.73
C PRO A 894 10.18 54.71 69.76
N ALA A 895 10.35 54.15 68.54
CA ALA A 895 10.86 52.81 68.17
C ALA A 895 9.87 51.63 68.32
N SER A 896 9.89 50.60 67.46
CA SER A 896 10.52 50.44 66.12
C SER A 896 9.84 49.31 65.32
N GLU A 897 10.11 49.30 64.00
CA GLU A 897 9.98 48.15 63.08
C GLU A 897 8.57 47.56 62.78
N TYR A 898 8.30 46.98 61.61
CA TYR A 898 9.17 46.75 60.44
C TYR A 898 8.54 47.29 59.15
N GLU A 899 9.34 47.92 58.29
CA GLU A 899 8.93 48.40 56.96
C GLU A 899 8.83 47.26 55.91
N ARG A 900 8.13 47.54 54.81
CA ARG A 900 8.01 46.65 53.64
C ARG A 900 8.61 47.31 52.39
N PRO A 901 9.84 46.98 51.97
CA PRO A 901 10.39 47.44 50.70
C PRO A 901 9.74 46.73 49.49
N PRO A 902 9.77 47.34 48.28
CA PRO A 902 9.16 46.81 47.06
C PRO A 902 10.18 45.99 46.19
N PRO A 903 9.93 45.65 44.91
CA PRO A 903 10.45 44.42 44.28
C PRO A 903 11.88 44.56 43.71
N TYR A 904 12.47 43.43 43.25
CA TYR A 904 12.98 43.28 41.86
C TYR A 904 13.45 41.85 41.51
N TYR A 905 13.42 41.57 40.21
CA TYR A 905 14.34 40.79 39.34
C TYR A 905 15.32 39.75 39.93
N TYR A 906 15.47 38.61 39.23
CA TYR A 906 16.32 37.48 39.62
C TYR A 906 17.36 37.13 38.53
N PRO A 907 18.67 37.10 38.85
CA PRO A 907 19.69 36.50 37.98
C PRO A 907 20.57 35.45 38.69
N GLY A 908 20.82 34.32 38.02
CA GLY A 908 22.04 33.50 38.16
C GLY A 908 22.30 32.78 39.50
N ALA A 909 22.45 31.46 39.45
CA ALA A 909 23.11 30.67 40.49
C ALA A 909 24.25 29.86 39.87
N THR A 910 25.42 29.89 40.50
CA THR A 910 26.61 29.11 40.14
C THR A 910 27.38 28.74 41.41
N GLU A 911 27.54 27.43 41.63
CA GLU A 911 28.68 26.83 42.35
C GLU A 911 28.80 27.12 43.88
N GLN A 912 29.42 26.29 44.71
CA GLN A 912 30.00 24.94 44.53
C GLN A 912 29.99 24.21 45.89
N ASP A 913 29.76 22.88 45.87
CA ASP A 913 30.37 21.81 46.72
C ASP A 913 29.53 20.52 46.64
#